data_AF-A0AAU9WTC6-F1
#
_entry.id   AF-A0AAU9WTC6-F1
#
_cell.length_a   1.000
_cell.length_b   1.000
_cell.length_c   1.000
_cell.angle_alpha   90.00
_cell.angle_beta   90.00
_cell.angle_gamma   90.00
#
_symmetry.space_group_name_H-M   'P 1'
#
loop_
_entity.id
_entity.type
_entity.pdbx_description
1 polymer ?
#
loop_
_entity_poly.entity_id
_entity_poly.type
_entity_poly.pdbx_seq_one_letter_code
_entity_poly.pdbx_strand_id
1 'polypeptide(L)'
;MSIAEKIFRQGSPITGKLLAKSLFLRRCFTSFGYCKVTEFLTKRTWCNLRHNFLVKETLQNRNGITWSQFRRICSQSTSHGMPTQDTIDMSMFPVSRVKNFSIIAHIDHGKSTLADRLLEMTGTISKDNVNKQVLDKLQVERERGITVKAQTASLIFDYEGEAYLLNLVDTPGHVDFSYEVSRSLAACQGVILLVDSAQGVQAQTVSNFFLAFDKDLHIIPVLNKIDMKTADPDNVSKQMEKLFDVKQNEILRISAKTGVGVDTVLKEIIEKLPCPQGEVSAPLKALLFDSWYDQYRGVICLVAVLDGSLKKGDDVMSAYTQQKYEVLDIGVMHPGEISTGALFAGQVGFVVCGIRNSKDAQIGDTFFHPHAPVEPLQGFKPMNSMVFAGVYPVDQSEHLYLRSAIEKLTLNDASVSVHPDSCLALGQGWRLGFLGLLHMDVFKQRLEQEYDASIIITAPNVPYKAILKKDDVEVMILNPLELPEPSQVHAYLEPYVMGTIVFPEECMGKMLSLCESRRGEQQEVIYIDESRVMLKYLLPLNEVIVDFYDDLKSKSSGYASFDYEDVGYRETNVVRMDILINGHAVDALSCIVHKDKALQSGRSICAKLKDVIPRQLFEIVIQASVRGKITSRETIKPLRKDVTAKCYGGDVTRKMKLLRQQKEGKKKMKRIGKVDIPHHAFLSVLKR
;
A
#
# COMPACT_ATOMS: atom_id res chain seq x y z
N MET A 1 41.35 16.51 49.74
CA MET A 1 41.48 17.87 50.34
C MET A 1 40.38 18.71 49.71
N SER A 2 39.25 18.98 50.36
CA SER A 2 39.04 19.66 51.65
C SER A 2 39.30 21.17 51.58
N ILE A 3 38.33 21.95 52.05
CA ILE A 3 38.30 23.42 52.21
C ILE A 3 38.23 24.24 50.89
N ALA A 4 37.00 24.56 50.47
CA ALA A 4 36.57 25.90 50.04
C ALA A 4 35.05 25.94 49.82
N GLU A 5 34.29 25.55 50.85
CA GLU A 5 32.84 25.79 50.91
C GLU A 5 32.58 27.16 51.55
N LYS A 6 31.51 27.85 51.13
CA LYS A 6 30.89 29.09 51.68
C LYS A 6 31.39 30.45 51.13
N ILE A 7 30.43 31.39 51.11
CA ILE A 7 30.52 32.81 50.74
C ILE A 7 30.73 32.98 49.20
N PHE A 8 29.70 33.18 48.36
CA PHE A 8 28.58 34.13 48.49
C PHE A 8 27.20 33.53 48.11
N ARG A 9 26.18 33.82 48.95
CA ARG A 9 24.75 33.81 48.60
C ARG A 9 24.18 35.19 48.95
N GLN A 10 23.71 35.95 47.96
CA GLN A 10 22.79 37.11 48.01
C GLN A 10 22.88 37.78 46.62
N GLY A 11 21.81 38.10 45.88
CA GLY A 11 20.38 37.89 46.09
C GLY A 11 19.59 37.91 44.76
N SER A 12 18.27 37.85 44.84
CA SER A 12 17.29 37.87 43.74
C SER A 12 17.28 39.24 42.98
N PRO A 13 16.79 39.35 41.71
CA PRO A 13 15.34 39.25 41.45
C PRO A 13 14.92 38.54 40.15
N ILE A 14 13.60 38.47 39.97
CA ILE A 14 12.84 37.74 38.96
C ILE A 14 12.62 38.59 37.68
N THR A 15 12.36 37.91 36.56
CA THR A 15 11.76 38.33 35.27
C THR A 15 12.70 38.40 34.07
N GLY A 16 12.31 37.71 32.98
CA GLY A 16 13.05 37.63 31.73
C GLY A 16 12.59 36.46 30.87
N LYS A 17 11.63 36.69 29.96
CA LYS A 17 11.26 35.71 28.91
C LYS A 17 12.36 35.64 27.82
N LEU A 18 12.29 34.59 27.01
CA LEU A 18 13.14 34.26 25.84
C LEU A 18 14.58 33.84 26.14
N LEU A 19 14.83 32.54 26.00
CA LEU A 19 16.16 31.97 25.78
C LEU A 19 16.09 30.98 24.60
N ALA A 20 16.21 31.52 23.39
CA ALA A 20 16.48 30.73 22.19
C ALA A 20 17.96 30.32 22.19
N LYS A 21 18.24 29.07 21.81
CA LYS A 21 19.59 28.49 21.83
C LYS A 21 20.45 29.06 20.69
N SER A 22 21.56 29.71 21.02
CA SER A 22 22.69 29.91 20.10
C SER A 22 23.98 29.44 20.77
N LEU A 23 24.33 28.17 20.56
CA LEU A 23 25.44 27.54 21.25
C LEU A 23 26.02 26.41 20.38
N PHE A 24 26.94 26.74 19.47
CA PHE A 24 28.13 25.95 19.11
C PHE A 24 28.96 26.64 18.01
N LEU A 25 29.95 27.46 18.39
CA LEU A 25 31.03 27.91 17.51
C LEU A 25 32.18 28.53 18.32
N ARG A 26 33.15 27.70 18.74
CA ARG A 26 34.57 28.09 19.01
C ARG A 26 35.41 26.91 19.52
N ARG A 27 36.53 26.67 18.82
CA ARG A 27 37.69 25.75 19.03
C ARG A 27 37.80 24.74 17.86
N CYS A 28 38.94 24.57 17.18
CA CYS A 28 40.27 25.19 17.31
C CYS A 28 40.90 25.46 15.93
N PHE A 29 41.88 26.38 15.88
CA PHE A 29 42.68 26.69 14.70
C PHE A 29 44.12 26.19 14.91
N THR A 30 44.56 25.21 14.11
CA THR A 30 45.93 24.66 13.96
C THR A 30 45.90 23.56 12.87
N SER A 31 46.92 23.26 12.07
CA SER A 31 48.12 24.00 11.61
C SER A 31 48.90 23.12 10.60
N PHE A 32 49.43 23.70 9.51
CA PHE A 32 50.11 23.00 8.38
C PHE A 32 49.20 22.06 7.54
N GLY A 33 49.35 21.91 6.22
CA GLY A 33 50.32 22.49 5.28
C GLY A 33 49.88 22.40 3.80
N TYR A 34 50.71 22.91 2.89
CA TYR A 34 50.49 23.09 1.43
C TYR A 34 50.00 21.84 0.64
N CYS A 35 49.14 22.02 -0.38
CA CYS A 35 49.53 22.18 -1.81
C CYS A 35 48.35 21.94 -2.81
N LYS A 36 48.27 22.74 -3.91
CA LYS A 36 47.57 22.48 -5.23
C LYS A 36 46.09 22.00 -5.21
N VAL A 37 45.09 22.62 -5.85
CA VAL A 37 44.91 22.97 -7.29
C VAL A 37 43.78 24.01 -7.42
N THR A 38 43.72 24.72 -8.55
CA THR A 38 42.74 25.74 -8.94
C THR A 38 41.34 25.24 -9.32
N GLU A 39 40.41 26.21 -9.36
CA GLU A 39 39.23 26.33 -10.26
C GLU A 39 37.81 26.01 -9.71
N PHE A 40 36.84 26.74 -10.28
CA PHE A 40 35.37 26.67 -10.12
C PHE A 40 34.73 26.83 -8.73
N LEU A 41 34.24 28.05 -8.44
CA LEU A 41 32.95 28.28 -7.75
C LEU A 41 32.51 29.76 -7.83
N THR A 42 31.66 30.12 -8.79
CA THR A 42 30.71 31.27 -8.71
C THR A 42 29.77 31.31 -9.93
N LYS A 43 28.50 30.90 -9.74
CA LYS A 43 27.36 31.36 -10.56
C LYS A 43 26.03 30.98 -9.90
N ARG A 44 24.99 31.77 -10.19
CA ARG A 44 23.57 31.60 -9.82
C ARG A 44 23.18 31.82 -8.34
N THR A 45 23.15 33.08 -7.94
CA THR A 45 21.88 33.78 -7.60
C THR A 45 22.00 35.25 -8.06
N TRP A 46 20.90 36.00 -8.07
CA TRP A 46 20.75 37.39 -8.55
C TRP A 46 20.59 37.62 -10.07
N CYS A 47 19.33 37.80 -10.48
CA CYS A 47 18.93 38.72 -11.54
C CYS A 47 17.50 39.22 -11.24
N ASN A 48 17.08 40.33 -11.84
CA ASN A 48 15.77 41.00 -11.70
C ASN A 48 15.47 41.71 -10.36
N LEU A 49 16.19 42.81 -10.08
CA LEU A 49 15.59 44.07 -9.62
C LEU A 49 16.62 45.21 -9.68
N ARG A 50 16.17 46.41 -10.12
CA ARG A 50 16.93 47.67 -10.31
C ARG A 50 17.87 47.76 -11.54
N HIS A 51 17.30 48.17 -12.67
CA HIS A 51 17.97 49.10 -13.58
C HIS A 51 16.95 50.11 -14.15
N ASN A 52 16.63 51.12 -13.33
CA ASN A 52 15.92 52.33 -13.75
C ASN A 52 16.28 53.43 -12.75
N PHE A 53 17.30 54.21 -13.09
CA PHE A 53 17.75 55.54 -12.60
C PHE A 53 19.29 55.64 -12.76
N LEU A 54 19.79 56.79 -13.20
CA LEU A 54 21.14 57.04 -13.76
C LEU A 54 21.42 56.17 -15.02
N VAL A 55 21.37 56.70 -16.24
CA VAL A 55 22.21 57.81 -16.74
C VAL A 55 21.38 58.86 -17.50
N LYS A 56 21.32 60.08 -16.96
CA LYS A 56 21.27 61.30 -17.76
C LYS A 56 22.71 61.81 -17.91
N GLU A 57 22.94 62.65 -18.92
CA GLU A 57 24.25 63.25 -19.27
C GLU A 57 25.28 62.27 -19.86
N THR A 58 25.21 62.07 -21.17
CA THR A 58 26.22 62.55 -22.13
C THR A 58 25.76 62.29 -23.57
N LEU A 59 26.39 62.96 -24.54
CA LEU A 59 26.17 62.85 -26.00
C LEU A 59 24.86 63.46 -26.55
N GLN A 60 24.87 64.80 -26.65
CA GLN A 60 24.26 65.49 -27.79
C GLN A 60 25.02 65.17 -29.11
N ASN A 61 24.35 65.43 -30.24
CA ASN A 61 24.85 65.37 -31.63
C ASN A 61 25.06 63.94 -32.18
N ARG A 62 24.24 63.43 -33.11
CA ARG A 62 23.81 64.04 -34.38
C ARG A 62 22.50 63.43 -34.95
N ASN A 63 21.81 64.23 -35.77
CA ASN A 63 20.93 63.85 -36.88
C ASN A 63 19.63 63.04 -36.61
N GLY A 64 18.59 63.77 -36.21
CA GLY A 64 17.35 63.88 -37.01
C GLY A 64 16.56 62.63 -37.40
N ILE A 65 15.65 62.19 -36.52
CA ILE A 65 14.43 61.44 -36.87
C ILE A 65 13.26 62.09 -36.13
N THR A 66 12.13 62.33 -36.81
CA THR A 66 10.94 62.96 -36.20
C THR A 66 10.08 61.95 -35.44
N TRP A 67 9.44 62.39 -34.35
CA TRP A 67 8.59 61.57 -33.47
C TRP A 67 7.44 60.82 -34.17
N SER A 68 7.03 61.26 -35.36
CA SER A 68 6.02 60.58 -36.19
C SER A 68 6.53 59.29 -36.85
N GLN A 69 7.83 59.16 -37.13
CA GLN A 69 8.42 57.94 -37.71
C GLN A 69 8.60 56.84 -36.65
N PHE A 70 8.92 57.19 -35.41
CA PHE A 70 9.06 56.23 -34.31
C PHE A 70 7.76 55.45 -34.05
N ARG A 71 6.61 56.13 -34.16
CA ARG A 71 5.27 55.55 -33.91
C ARG A 71 4.82 54.53 -34.96
N ARG A 72 5.48 54.45 -36.12
CA ARG A 72 5.17 53.48 -37.20
C ARG A 72 6.10 52.26 -37.21
N ILE A 73 7.23 52.32 -36.50
CA ILE A 73 8.17 51.21 -36.32
C ILE A 73 7.79 50.37 -35.09
N CYS A 74 7.29 51.00 -34.02
CA CYS A 74 6.78 50.29 -32.83
C CYS A 74 5.36 49.69 -32.98
N SER A 75 4.79 49.66 -34.19
CA SER A 75 3.50 48.97 -34.46
C SER A 75 3.66 47.67 -35.28
N GLN A 76 4.89 47.28 -35.60
CA GLN A 76 5.21 46.02 -36.30
C GLN A 76 6.50 45.39 -35.72
N SER A 77 6.46 45.01 -34.46
CA SER A 77 7.45 44.07 -33.88
C SER A 77 6.93 43.39 -32.62
N THR A 78 6.96 42.05 -32.64
CA THR A 78 7.03 41.17 -31.46
C THR A 78 6.03 41.39 -30.32
N SER A 79 4.79 40.94 -30.55
CA SER A 79 4.07 40.17 -29.50
C SER A 79 4.47 38.69 -29.60
N HIS A 80 5.75 38.39 -29.39
CA HIS A 80 6.15 37.05 -28.99
C HIS A 80 6.08 37.04 -27.47
N GLY A 81 5.03 36.40 -26.94
CA GLY A 81 5.00 36.05 -25.52
C GLY A 81 6.23 35.22 -25.18
N MET A 82 6.64 35.26 -23.91
CA MET A 82 7.51 34.21 -23.38
C MET A 82 6.86 32.85 -23.71
N PRO A 83 7.62 31.82 -24.11
CA PRO A 83 7.05 30.50 -24.30
C PRO A 83 6.48 30.03 -22.96
N THR A 84 5.16 30.04 -22.87
CA THR A 84 4.42 29.23 -21.90
C THR A 84 4.83 27.78 -22.12
N GLN A 85 4.85 26.98 -21.05
CA GLN A 85 5.20 25.56 -21.07
C GLN A 85 4.57 24.87 -22.29
N ASP A 86 5.34 24.04 -23.01
CA ASP A 86 4.90 23.39 -24.24
C ASP A 86 3.61 22.58 -23.98
N THR A 87 2.46 23.17 -24.33
CA THR A 87 1.16 22.56 -24.13
C THR A 87 0.96 21.48 -25.17
N ILE A 88 0.98 20.22 -24.74
CA ILE A 88 0.74 19.06 -25.59
C ILE A 88 -0.66 19.18 -26.21
N ASP A 89 -0.72 19.34 -27.52
CA ASP A 89 -2.00 19.41 -28.25
C ASP A 89 -2.54 17.99 -28.47
N MET A 90 -3.52 17.63 -27.66
CA MET A 90 -4.15 16.32 -27.70
C MET A 90 -4.94 16.05 -28.99
N SER A 91 -5.22 17.06 -29.82
CA SER A 91 -5.90 16.86 -31.10
C SER A 91 -5.00 16.20 -32.15
N MET A 92 -3.68 16.22 -31.96
CA MET A 92 -2.69 15.57 -32.84
C MET A 92 -2.70 14.04 -32.73
N PHE A 93 -3.34 13.48 -31.69
CA PHE A 93 -3.38 12.04 -31.40
C PHE A 93 -4.80 11.48 -31.62
N PRO A 94 -5.22 11.22 -32.87
CA PRO A 94 -6.49 10.55 -33.15
C PRO A 94 -6.48 9.12 -32.59
N VAL A 95 -7.67 8.54 -32.39
CA VAL A 95 -7.89 7.20 -31.80
C VAL A 95 -6.95 6.13 -32.37
N SER A 96 -6.68 6.13 -33.67
CA SER A 96 -5.78 5.18 -34.35
C SER A 96 -4.32 5.25 -33.90
N ARG A 97 -3.88 6.37 -33.29
CA ARG A 97 -2.52 6.60 -32.78
C ARG A 97 -2.42 6.58 -31.26
N VAL A 98 -3.51 6.25 -30.57
CA VAL A 98 -3.52 6.05 -29.11
C VAL A 98 -3.37 4.56 -28.81
N LYS A 99 -2.59 4.20 -27.80
CA LYS A 99 -2.40 2.83 -27.31
C LYS A 99 -2.43 2.84 -25.78
N ASN A 100 -3.48 2.29 -25.16
CA ASN A 100 -3.58 2.21 -23.70
C ASN A 100 -3.18 0.81 -23.23
N PHE A 101 -2.16 0.70 -22.40
CA PHE A 101 -1.61 -0.58 -21.97
C PHE A 101 -1.12 -0.55 -20.52
N SER A 102 -1.04 -1.71 -19.90
CA SER A 102 -0.53 -1.86 -18.53
C SER A 102 0.54 -2.95 -18.44
N ILE A 103 1.41 -2.87 -17.44
CA ILE A 103 2.40 -3.93 -17.17
C ILE A 103 1.91 -4.76 -15.99
N ILE A 104 1.69 -6.06 -16.22
CA ILE A 104 1.32 -7.05 -15.20
C ILE A 104 2.48 -8.01 -14.97
N ALA A 105 2.77 -8.30 -13.70
CA ALA A 105 3.94 -9.09 -13.31
C ALA A 105 3.77 -9.69 -11.92
N HIS A 106 4.56 -10.72 -11.59
CA HIS A 106 4.81 -11.08 -10.18
C HIS A 106 5.71 -10.02 -9.54
N ILE A 107 5.71 -9.98 -8.20
CA ILE A 107 6.65 -9.16 -7.43
C ILE A 107 8.10 -9.48 -7.85
N ASP A 108 8.97 -8.47 -7.81
CA ASP A 108 10.36 -8.52 -8.26
C ASP A 108 10.62 -8.89 -9.73
N HIS A 109 9.64 -9.21 -10.57
CA HIS A 109 9.87 -9.49 -12.01
C HIS A 109 10.37 -8.27 -12.83
N GLY A 110 10.49 -7.09 -12.21
CA GLY A 110 11.11 -5.90 -12.80
C GLY A 110 10.15 -4.95 -13.51
N LYS A 111 8.88 -4.93 -13.10
CA LYS A 111 7.80 -4.09 -13.61
C LYS A 111 8.16 -2.59 -13.59
N SER A 112 8.43 -2.01 -12.41
CA SER A 112 8.78 -0.58 -12.29
C SER A 112 10.06 -0.25 -13.07
N THR A 113 11.03 -1.16 -13.12
CA THR A 113 12.26 -0.99 -13.92
C THR A 113 11.97 -0.95 -15.42
N LEU A 114 10.99 -1.71 -15.91
CA LEU A 114 10.54 -1.64 -17.31
C LEU A 114 9.80 -0.33 -17.58
N ALA A 115 8.90 0.09 -16.68
CA ALA A 115 8.18 1.36 -16.78
C ALA A 115 9.14 2.57 -16.86
N ASP A 116 10.14 2.64 -15.97
CA ASP A 116 11.22 3.64 -16.03
C ASP A 116 11.93 3.62 -17.39
N ARG A 117 12.25 2.43 -17.90
CA ARG A 117 12.99 2.29 -19.16
C ARG A 117 12.19 2.74 -20.38
N LEU A 118 10.87 2.52 -20.38
CA LEU A 118 9.96 3.06 -21.39
C LEU A 118 9.89 4.60 -21.30
N LEU A 119 9.84 5.17 -20.09
CA LEU A 119 9.88 6.62 -19.85
C LEU A 119 11.20 7.26 -20.33
N GLU A 120 12.36 6.61 -20.10
CA GLU A 120 13.66 7.07 -20.57
C GLU A 120 13.80 7.01 -22.10
N MET A 121 13.29 5.95 -22.73
CA MET A 121 13.43 5.72 -24.18
C MET A 121 12.50 6.58 -25.02
N THR A 122 11.36 7.00 -24.46
CA THR A 122 10.42 7.96 -25.05
C THR A 122 10.82 9.42 -24.81
N GLY A 123 11.90 9.68 -24.05
CA GLY A 123 12.32 11.03 -23.70
C GLY A 123 11.47 11.72 -22.64
N THR A 124 10.44 11.05 -22.12
CA THR A 124 9.54 11.53 -21.05
C THR A 124 10.29 11.85 -19.75
N ILE A 125 11.43 11.19 -19.50
CA ILE A 125 12.36 11.53 -18.42
C ILE A 125 13.82 11.61 -18.90
N SER A 126 14.62 12.45 -18.24
CA SER A 126 16.07 12.51 -18.49
C SER A 126 16.78 11.26 -17.95
N LYS A 127 17.74 10.76 -18.73
CA LYS A 127 18.63 9.64 -18.36
C LYS A 127 19.53 9.94 -17.14
N ASP A 128 19.68 11.21 -16.79
CA ASP A 128 20.48 11.66 -15.64
C ASP A 128 19.66 11.80 -14.34
N ASN A 129 18.38 11.42 -14.35
CA ASN A 129 17.56 11.46 -13.13
C ASN A 129 18.09 10.46 -12.10
N VAL A 130 18.58 10.99 -10.97
CA VAL A 130 19.18 10.23 -9.86
C VAL A 130 18.18 9.28 -9.18
N ASN A 131 16.87 9.54 -9.33
CA ASN A 131 15.80 8.69 -8.83
C ASN A 131 15.46 7.59 -9.85
N LYS A 132 15.90 6.37 -9.55
CA LYS A 132 15.28 5.15 -10.11
C LYS A 132 13.87 5.00 -9.51
N GLN A 133 12.96 4.37 -10.24
CA GLN A 133 11.55 4.20 -9.88
C GLN A 133 10.82 5.56 -9.78
N VAL A 134 10.61 6.20 -10.93
CA VAL A 134 10.00 7.54 -11.02
C VAL A 134 8.50 7.49 -10.72
N LEU A 135 7.83 6.40 -11.09
CA LEU A 135 6.39 6.20 -10.83
C LEU A 135 6.11 5.87 -9.36
N ASP A 136 6.98 5.13 -8.68
CA ASP A 136 6.83 4.80 -7.26
C ASP A 136 6.99 6.11 -6.44
N LYS A 137 5.87 6.73 -6.07
CA LYS A 137 5.79 8.07 -5.46
C LYS A 137 5.83 8.01 -3.93
N LEU A 138 5.30 6.96 -3.33
CA LEU A 138 5.21 6.82 -1.88
C LEU A 138 6.56 6.32 -1.32
N GLN A 139 6.91 6.77 -0.11
CA GLN A 139 8.14 6.30 0.56
C GLN A 139 8.11 4.78 0.80
N VAL A 140 6.95 4.24 1.19
CA VAL A 140 6.74 2.81 1.42
C VAL A 140 6.97 1.95 0.17
N GLU A 141 6.69 2.49 -1.03
CA GLU A 141 6.91 1.79 -2.30
C GLU A 141 8.41 1.63 -2.57
N ARG A 142 9.17 2.72 -2.38
CA ARG A 142 10.63 2.75 -2.55
C ARG A 142 11.39 1.94 -1.50
N GLU A 143 10.92 1.93 -0.26
CA GLU A 143 11.55 1.16 0.82
C GLU A 143 11.32 -0.35 0.69
N ARG A 144 10.15 -0.77 0.19
CA ARG A 144 9.79 -2.18 0.02
C ARG A 144 10.02 -2.74 -1.39
N GLY A 145 10.27 -1.89 -2.39
CA GLY A 145 10.44 -2.29 -3.79
C GLY A 145 9.15 -2.74 -4.48
N ILE A 146 7.99 -2.29 -3.99
CA ILE A 146 6.66 -2.67 -4.50
C ILE A 146 5.90 -1.43 -4.96
N THR A 147 5.09 -1.57 -6.01
CA THR A 147 4.07 -0.56 -6.36
C THR A 147 2.80 -0.87 -5.57
N VAL A 148 2.33 0.09 -4.79
CA VAL A 148 1.13 0.00 -3.94
C VAL A 148 -0.05 0.60 -4.67
N LYS A 149 0.11 1.81 -5.22
CA LYS A 149 -0.94 2.50 -5.96
C LYS A 149 -0.64 2.49 -7.45
N ALA A 150 -1.64 2.14 -8.28
CA ALA A 150 -1.51 2.24 -9.72
C ALA A 150 -1.11 3.67 -10.16
N GLN A 151 -0.17 3.80 -11.10
CA GLN A 151 0.28 5.10 -11.62
C GLN A 151 0.18 5.11 -13.15
N THR A 152 -0.41 6.17 -13.69
CA THR A 152 -0.53 6.35 -15.14
C THR A 152 0.49 7.36 -15.64
N ALA A 153 1.12 7.03 -16.77
CA ALA A 153 1.98 7.93 -17.52
C ALA A 153 1.67 7.85 -19.02
N SER A 154 1.32 8.98 -19.61
CA SER A 154 1.26 9.19 -21.05
C SER A 154 2.68 9.34 -21.59
N LEU A 155 2.99 8.62 -22.66
CA LEU A 155 4.26 8.63 -23.37
C LEU A 155 4.00 9.14 -24.78
N ILE A 156 4.84 10.06 -25.28
CA ILE A 156 4.83 10.46 -26.68
C ILE A 156 6.01 9.76 -27.35
N PHE A 157 5.76 9.06 -28.46
CA PHE A 157 6.79 8.31 -29.17
C PHE A 157 6.63 8.42 -30.68
N ASP A 158 7.69 8.85 -31.35
CA ASP A 158 7.73 8.91 -32.81
C ASP A 158 8.08 7.53 -33.39
N TYR A 159 7.18 6.95 -34.18
CA TYR A 159 7.41 5.71 -34.92
C TYR A 159 7.19 5.93 -36.41
N GLU A 160 8.20 5.58 -37.21
CA GLU A 160 8.22 5.77 -38.68
C GLU A 160 7.92 7.21 -39.17
N GLY A 161 8.14 8.21 -38.31
CA GLY A 161 7.86 9.62 -38.60
C GLY A 161 6.48 10.10 -38.15
N GLU A 162 5.69 9.26 -37.49
CA GLU A 162 4.37 9.60 -36.94
C GLU A 162 4.37 9.50 -35.41
N ALA A 163 3.81 10.52 -34.74
CA ALA A 163 3.74 10.56 -33.28
C ALA A 163 2.57 9.71 -32.74
N TYR A 164 2.87 8.83 -31.79
CA TYR A 164 1.90 8.00 -31.07
C TYR A 164 1.80 8.42 -29.60
N LEU A 165 0.60 8.30 -29.04
CA LEU A 165 0.31 8.49 -27.61
C LEU A 165 0.15 7.12 -26.94
N LEU A 166 1.14 6.70 -26.16
CA LEU A 166 1.12 5.42 -25.45
C LEU A 166 0.80 5.71 -23.97
N ASN A 167 -0.39 5.36 -23.49
CA ASN A 167 -0.75 5.52 -22.09
C ASN A 167 -0.41 4.24 -21.32
N LEU A 168 0.65 4.33 -20.52
CA LEU A 168 1.10 3.27 -19.62
C LEU A 168 0.36 3.39 -18.28
N VAL A 169 -0.28 2.31 -17.84
CA VAL A 169 -0.78 2.15 -16.46
C VAL A 169 0.08 1.12 -15.74
N ASP A 170 0.88 1.58 -14.78
CA ASP A 170 1.72 0.71 -13.96
C ASP A 170 0.89 0.13 -12.80
N THR A 171 0.67 -1.18 -12.79
CA THR A 171 -0.28 -1.84 -11.86
C THR A 171 0.42 -2.49 -10.66
N PRO A 172 -0.19 -2.56 -9.47
CA PRO A 172 0.38 -3.30 -8.34
C PRO A 172 0.60 -4.80 -8.65
N GLY A 173 1.65 -5.39 -8.07
CA GLY A 173 1.99 -6.80 -8.31
C GLY A 173 1.42 -7.81 -7.30
N HIS A 174 0.76 -7.35 -6.22
CA HIS A 174 0.38 -8.17 -5.07
C HIS A 174 -1.15 -8.39 -5.00
N VAL A 175 -1.57 -9.58 -4.55
CA VAL A 175 -2.98 -10.04 -4.47
C VAL A 175 -3.91 -9.08 -3.72
N ASP A 176 -3.47 -8.53 -2.58
CA ASP A 176 -4.20 -7.52 -1.79
C ASP A 176 -4.60 -6.26 -2.61
N PHE A 177 -3.93 -6.01 -3.74
CA PHE A 177 -4.17 -4.89 -4.65
C PHE A 177 -4.77 -5.33 -5.99
N SER A 178 -5.26 -6.57 -6.10
CA SER A 178 -5.96 -7.11 -7.29
C SER A 178 -7.09 -6.22 -7.81
N TYR A 179 -7.77 -5.48 -6.93
CA TYR A 179 -8.76 -4.47 -7.32
C TYR A 179 -8.17 -3.26 -8.04
N GLU A 180 -6.97 -2.81 -7.66
CA GLU A 180 -6.22 -1.79 -8.41
C GLU A 180 -5.90 -2.31 -9.81
N VAL A 181 -5.36 -3.53 -9.91
CA VAL A 181 -5.05 -4.18 -11.19
C VAL A 181 -6.31 -4.26 -12.06
N SER A 182 -7.41 -4.81 -11.55
CA SER A 182 -8.65 -4.95 -12.32
C SER A 182 -9.20 -3.60 -12.81
N ARG A 183 -9.17 -2.55 -11.98
CA ARG A 183 -9.58 -1.19 -12.39
C ARG A 183 -8.69 -0.64 -13.50
N SER A 184 -7.38 -0.73 -13.33
CA SER A 184 -6.40 -0.28 -14.34
C SER A 184 -6.57 -1.01 -15.66
N LEU A 185 -6.76 -2.33 -15.63
CA LEU A 185 -6.96 -3.16 -16.82
C LEU A 185 -8.19 -2.75 -17.64
N ALA A 186 -9.24 -2.23 -17.00
CA ALA A 186 -10.46 -1.78 -17.70
C ALA A 186 -10.26 -0.49 -18.54
N ALA A 187 -9.17 0.25 -18.33
CA ALA A 187 -8.81 1.42 -19.14
C ALA A 187 -7.88 1.06 -20.33
N CYS A 188 -7.41 -0.19 -20.43
CA CYS A 188 -6.42 -0.64 -21.40
C CYS A 188 -7.05 -1.42 -22.56
N GLN A 189 -6.32 -1.53 -23.67
CA GLN A 189 -6.61 -2.40 -24.81
C GLN A 189 -5.70 -3.65 -24.85
N GLY A 190 -4.64 -3.64 -24.04
CA GLY A 190 -3.75 -4.79 -23.89
C GLY A 190 -2.82 -4.65 -22.69
N VAL A 191 -2.04 -5.70 -22.45
CA VAL A 191 -1.16 -5.83 -21.28
C VAL A 191 0.19 -6.37 -21.69
N ILE A 192 1.24 -5.95 -20.98
CA ILE A 192 2.56 -6.58 -21.04
C ILE A 192 2.63 -7.60 -19.90
N LEU A 193 2.69 -8.89 -20.24
CA LEU A 193 2.86 -9.98 -19.29
C LEU A 193 4.35 -10.20 -19.04
N LEU A 194 4.85 -9.68 -17.92
CA LEU A 194 6.27 -9.67 -17.59
C LEU A 194 6.68 -10.86 -16.69
N VAL A 195 7.49 -11.76 -17.24
CA VAL A 195 7.98 -12.96 -16.56
C VAL A 195 9.50 -12.89 -16.40
N ASP A 196 10.02 -13.20 -15.21
CA ASP A 196 11.47 -13.23 -14.95
C ASP A 196 12.10 -14.50 -15.53
N SER A 197 13.07 -14.36 -16.42
CA SER A 197 13.76 -15.50 -17.07
C SER A 197 14.51 -16.41 -16.09
N ALA A 198 14.82 -15.95 -14.87
CA ALA A 198 15.46 -16.76 -13.84
C ALA A 198 14.46 -17.36 -12.83
N GLN A 199 13.31 -16.71 -12.60
CA GLN A 199 12.29 -17.20 -11.65
C GLN A 199 11.15 -17.98 -12.31
N GLY A 200 10.95 -17.87 -13.62
CA GLY A 200 9.86 -18.53 -14.34
C GLY A 200 8.46 -18.03 -13.95
N VAL A 201 7.44 -18.79 -14.34
CA VAL A 201 6.04 -18.49 -13.99
C VAL A 201 5.81 -18.69 -12.48
N GLN A 202 5.09 -17.74 -11.87
CA GLN A 202 4.74 -17.68 -10.44
C GLN A 202 3.22 -17.51 -10.27
N ALA A 203 2.69 -17.73 -9.07
CA ALA A 203 1.24 -17.71 -8.80
C ALA A 203 0.55 -16.41 -9.28
N GLN A 204 1.10 -15.24 -8.93
CA GLN A 204 0.57 -13.94 -9.38
C GLN A 204 0.69 -13.73 -10.90
N THR A 205 1.63 -14.37 -11.58
CA THR A 205 1.69 -14.35 -13.06
C THR A 205 0.47 -15.04 -13.66
N VAL A 206 0.04 -16.15 -13.05
CA VAL A 206 -1.13 -16.92 -13.48
C VAL A 206 -2.42 -16.16 -13.22
N SER A 207 -2.63 -15.65 -12.00
CA SER A 207 -3.85 -14.89 -11.67
C SER A 207 -3.99 -13.60 -12.48
N ASN A 208 -2.90 -12.84 -12.65
CA ASN A 208 -2.94 -11.62 -13.46
C ASN A 208 -3.12 -11.91 -14.96
N PHE A 209 -2.63 -13.05 -15.47
CA PHE A 209 -2.90 -13.48 -16.84
C PHE A 209 -4.41 -13.74 -17.04
N PHE A 210 -5.04 -14.54 -16.17
CA PHE A 210 -6.48 -14.80 -16.27
C PHE A 210 -7.31 -13.53 -16.12
N LEU A 211 -6.95 -12.62 -15.21
CA LEU A 211 -7.62 -11.33 -15.06
C LEU A 211 -7.56 -10.43 -16.31
N ALA A 212 -6.51 -10.55 -17.13
CA ALA A 212 -6.41 -9.85 -18.42
C ALA A 212 -7.13 -10.61 -19.55
N PHE A 213 -7.06 -11.94 -19.55
CA PHE A 213 -7.74 -12.82 -20.49
C PHE A 213 -9.27 -12.71 -20.39
N ASP A 214 -9.82 -12.73 -19.17
CA ASP A 214 -11.25 -12.55 -18.87
C ASP A 214 -11.81 -11.16 -19.29
N LYS A 215 -10.94 -10.23 -19.69
CA LYS A 215 -11.26 -8.89 -20.19
C LYS A 215 -11.00 -8.72 -21.69
N ASP A 216 -10.72 -9.81 -22.41
CA ASP A 216 -10.40 -9.83 -23.84
C ASP A 216 -9.22 -8.88 -24.22
N LEU A 217 -8.29 -8.65 -23.29
CA LEU A 217 -7.15 -7.76 -23.50
C LEU A 217 -6.06 -8.44 -24.33
N HIS A 218 -5.44 -7.70 -25.26
CA HIS A 218 -4.32 -8.23 -26.03
C HIS A 218 -3.07 -8.41 -25.16
N ILE A 219 -2.54 -9.63 -25.08
CA ILE A 219 -1.41 -9.96 -24.18
C ILE A 219 -0.10 -9.98 -24.96
N ILE A 220 0.84 -9.11 -24.60
CA ILE A 220 2.22 -9.07 -25.11
C ILE A 220 3.13 -9.82 -24.11
N PRO A 221 3.60 -11.03 -24.43
CA PRO A 221 4.42 -11.84 -23.52
C PRO A 221 5.89 -11.38 -23.54
N VAL A 222 6.46 -11.10 -22.37
CA VAL A 222 7.81 -10.55 -22.24
C VAL A 222 8.62 -11.26 -21.15
N LEU A 223 9.76 -11.81 -21.54
CA LEU A 223 10.78 -12.38 -20.66
C LEU A 223 11.81 -11.32 -20.27
N ASN A 224 11.86 -10.97 -18.99
CA ASN A 224 12.79 -9.98 -18.43
C ASN A 224 14.04 -10.65 -17.85
N LYS A 225 15.04 -9.82 -17.50
CA LYS A 225 16.28 -10.19 -16.79
C LYS A 225 17.17 -11.21 -17.50
N ILE A 226 17.18 -11.21 -18.84
CA ILE A 226 18.12 -12.04 -19.63
C ILE A 226 19.61 -11.71 -19.36
N ASP A 227 19.93 -10.62 -18.64
CA ASP A 227 21.28 -10.31 -18.17
C ASP A 227 21.75 -11.14 -16.97
N MET A 228 20.86 -11.90 -16.32
CA MET A 228 21.22 -12.74 -15.18
C MET A 228 21.89 -14.05 -15.63
N LYS A 229 22.97 -14.44 -14.93
CA LYS A 229 23.66 -15.72 -15.17
C LYS A 229 22.81 -16.97 -14.92
N THR A 230 21.71 -16.80 -14.18
CA THR A 230 20.72 -17.85 -13.86
C THR A 230 19.47 -17.74 -14.72
N ALA A 231 19.46 -16.89 -15.75
CA ALA A 231 18.34 -16.79 -16.68
C ALA A 231 18.30 -18.02 -17.60
N ASP A 232 17.12 -18.62 -17.73
CA ASP A 232 16.83 -19.75 -18.61
C ASP A 232 15.60 -19.40 -19.47
N PRO A 233 15.74 -18.46 -20.43
CA PRO A 233 14.61 -17.97 -21.22
C PRO A 233 13.98 -19.07 -22.08
N ASP A 234 14.73 -20.13 -22.44
CA ASP A 234 14.23 -21.21 -23.28
C ASP A 234 13.28 -22.14 -22.50
N ASN A 235 13.58 -22.48 -21.25
CA ASN A 235 12.64 -23.26 -20.43
C ASN A 235 11.47 -22.42 -19.94
N VAL A 236 11.66 -21.14 -19.58
CA VAL A 236 10.52 -20.27 -19.21
C VAL A 236 9.60 -20.01 -20.42
N SER A 237 10.12 -19.93 -21.65
CA SER A 237 9.28 -19.86 -22.86
C SER A 237 8.32 -21.06 -22.95
N LYS A 238 8.79 -22.28 -22.65
CA LYS A 238 7.95 -23.50 -22.64
C LYS A 238 6.93 -23.50 -21.50
N GLN A 239 7.26 -22.94 -20.33
CA GLN A 239 6.30 -22.78 -19.23
C GLN A 239 5.14 -21.88 -19.65
N MET A 240 5.44 -20.76 -20.32
CA MET A 240 4.43 -19.82 -20.82
C MET A 240 3.59 -20.43 -21.94
N GLU A 241 4.20 -21.13 -22.89
CA GLU A 241 3.48 -21.87 -23.95
C GLU A 241 2.50 -22.88 -23.36
N LYS A 242 2.93 -23.70 -22.40
CA LYS A 242 2.10 -24.76 -21.82
C LYS A 242 0.99 -24.26 -20.89
N LEU A 243 1.16 -23.12 -20.22
CA LEU A 243 0.15 -22.55 -19.32
C LEU A 243 -0.79 -21.55 -19.98
N PHE A 244 -0.33 -20.82 -20.98
CA PHE A 244 -1.01 -19.64 -21.54
C PHE A 244 -1.28 -19.75 -23.05
N ASP A 245 -0.94 -20.87 -23.69
CA ASP A 245 -1.02 -21.11 -25.15
C ASP A 245 -0.29 -20.06 -26.01
N VAL A 246 0.76 -19.45 -25.43
CA VAL A 246 1.58 -18.42 -26.05
C VAL A 246 2.67 -19.04 -26.90
N LYS A 247 2.73 -18.72 -28.21
CA LYS A 247 3.78 -19.24 -29.10
C LYS A 247 5.14 -18.68 -28.73
N GLN A 248 6.16 -19.53 -28.62
CA GLN A 248 7.52 -19.11 -28.24
C GLN A 248 8.10 -17.98 -29.11
N ASN A 249 7.74 -17.92 -30.40
CA ASN A 249 8.19 -16.89 -31.34
C ASN A 249 7.59 -15.50 -31.07
N GLU A 250 6.50 -15.40 -30.31
CA GLU A 250 5.84 -14.15 -29.94
C GLU A 250 6.41 -13.59 -28.62
N ILE A 251 7.23 -14.36 -27.89
CA ILE A 251 7.79 -14.00 -26.58
C ILE A 251 9.03 -13.11 -26.74
N LEU A 252 8.90 -11.85 -26.35
CA LEU A 252 9.99 -10.88 -26.42
C LEU A 252 11.01 -11.11 -25.29
N ARG A 253 12.30 -11.15 -25.62
CA ARG A 253 13.40 -11.38 -24.66
C ARG A 253 14.13 -10.07 -24.37
N ILE A 254 14.04 -9.58 -23.14
CA ILE A 254 14.54 -8.26 -22.75
C ILE A 254 15.34 -8.27 -21.44
N SER A 255 16.10 -7.20 -21.22
CA SER A 255 16.59 -6.81 -19.90
C SER A 255 16.25 -5.36 -19.66
N ALA A 256 15.21 -5.09 -18.85
CA ALA A 256 14.82 -3.73 -18.47
C ALA A 256 15.99 -2.96 -17.82
N LYS A 257 16.86 -3.66 -17.08
CA LYS A 257 18.04 -3.12 -16.39
C LYS A 257 19.15 -2.66 -17.33
N THR A 258 19.40 -3.37 -18.43
CA THR A 258 20.43 -2.98 -19.42
C THR A 258 19.82 -2.20 -20.60
N GLY A 259 18.51 -2.29 -20.83
CA GLY A 259 17.78 -1.70 -21.96
C GLY A 259 17.77 -2.58 -23.22
N VAL A 260 18.42 -3.74 -23.21
CA VAL A 260 18.43 -4.67 -24.35
C VAL A 260 17.01 -5.18 -24.62
N GLY A 261 16.53 -5.04 -25.86
CA GLY A 261 15.22 -5.51 -26.31
C GLY A 261 14.03 -4.65 -25.89
N VAL A 262 14.23 -3.54 -25.16
CA VAL A 262 13.11 -2.66 -24.74
C VAL A 262 12.58 -1.83 -25.92
N ASP A 263 13.40 -1.57 -26.95
CA ASP A 263 12.95 -0.93 -28.19
C ASP A 263 11.98 -1.81 -28.99
N THR A 264 12.16 -3.14 -28.98
CA THR A 264 11.22 -4.05 -29.65
C THR A 264 9.89 -4.14 -28.93
N VAL A 265 9.86 -3.95 -27.60
CA VAL A 265 8.60 -3.84 -26.84
C VAL A 265 7.80 -2.60 -27.26
N LEU A 266 8.44 -1.44 -27.45
CA LEU A 266 7.76 -0.23 -27.93
C LEU A 266 7.15 -0.41 -29.33
N LYS A 267 7.88 -1.06 -30.25
CA LYS A 267 7.39 -1.38 -31.61
C LYS A 267 6.17 -2.31 -31.56
N GLU A 268 6.26 -3.37 -30.77
CA GLU A 268 5.21 -4.37 -30.56
C GLU A 268 3.92 -3.79 -29.96
N ILE A 269 4.02 -2.84 -29.03
CA ILE A 269 2.85 -2.08 -28.52
C ILE A 269 2.17 -1.29 -29.65
N ILE A 270 2.92 -0.74 -30.60
CA ILE A 270 2.35 0.06 -31.69
C ILE A 270 1.72 -0.84 -32.76
N GLU A 271 2.39 -1.94 -33.11
CA GLU A 271 2.02 -2.84 -34.21
C GLU A 271 0.92 -3.84 -33.83
N LYS A 272 0.96 -4.46 -32.64
CA LYS A 272 0.02 -5.54 -32.26
C LYS A 272 -1.11 -5.14 -31.33
N LEU A 273 -0.89 -4.19 -30.42
CA LEU A 273 -1.92 -3.77 -29.47
C LEU A 273 -3.06 -3.08 -30.23
N PRO A 274 -4.34 -3.48 -30.06
CA PRO A 274 -5.45 -2.81 -30.74
C PRO A 274 -5.58 -1.36 -30.28
N CYS A 275 -6.00 -0.48 -31.19
CA CYS A 275 -6.34 0.90 -30.83
C CYS A 275 -7.63 0.93 -30.00
N PRO A 276 -7.86 1.96 -29.17
CA PRO A 276 -9.12 2.14 -28.45
C PRO A 276 -10.32 2.13 -29.41
N GLN A 277 -11.46 1.65 -28.94
CA GLN A 277 -12.73 1.78 -29.64
C GLN A 277 -13.44 3.03 -29.13
N GLY A 278 -13.87 3.90 -30.04
CA GLY A 278 -14.56 5.15 -29.68
C GLY A 278 -14.61 6.16 -30.82
N GLU A 279 -15.65 7.00 -30.82
CA GLU A 279 -15.79 8.11 -31.78
C GLU A 279 -15.80 9.47 -31.10
N VAL A 280 -15.03 10.42 -31.64
CA VAL A 280 -14.98 11.81 -31.13
C VAL A 280 -16.32 12.55 -31.32
N SER A 281 -17.14 12.12 -32.29
CA SER A 281 -18.48 12.64 -32.58
C SER A 281 -19.59 12.07 -31.69
N ALA A 282 -19.34 10.98 -30.96
CA ALA A 282 -20.34 10.35 -30.11
C ALA A 282 -20.58 11.16 -28.81
N PRO A 283 -21.73 10.94 -28.13
CA PRO A 283 -21.94 11.48 -26.79
C PRO A 283 -20.82 11.06 -25.82
N LEU A 284 -20.38 11.98 -24.97
CA LEU A 284 -19.29 11.74 -24.02
C LEU A 284 -19.56 10.53 -23.12
N LYS A 285 -18.61 9.59 -23.09
CA LYS A 285 -18.48 8.56 -22.06
C LYS A 285 -17.04 8.55 -21.56
N ALA A 286 -16.81 9.08 -20.36
CA ALA A 286 -15.53 8.98 -19.67
C ALA A 286 -15.65 8.08 -18.44
N LEU A 287 -14.88 6.99 -18.42
CA LEU A 287 -14.81 6.05 -17.29
C LEU A 287 -13.88 6.59 -16.22
N LEU A 288 -14.39 6.80 -15.00
CA LEU A 288 -13.56 7.10 -13.82
C LEU A 288 -12.95 5.82 -13.27
N PHE A 289 -11.64 5.61 -13.43
CA PHE A 289 -10.97 4.36 -12.99
C PHE A 289 -9.99 4.51 -11.82
N ASP A 290 -9.52 5.72 -11.51
CA ASP A 290 -8.82 6.04 -10.27
C ASP A 290 -9.08 7.50 -9.82
N SER A 291 -8.83 7.81 -8.55
CA SER A 291 -8.85 9.18 -8.04
C SER A 291 -7.89 9.40 -6.86
N TRP A 292 -7.56 10.66 -6.57
CA TRP A 292 -6.84 11.04 -5.37
C TRP A 292 -7.27 12.42 -4.88
N TYR A 293 -7.04 12.72 -3.60
CA TYR A 293 -7.43 13.98 -2.98
C TYR A 293 -6.28 15.00 -2.96
N ASP A 294 -6.51 16.16 -3.55
CA ASP A 294 -5.66 17.35 -3.49
C ASP A 294 -6.27 18.39 -2.53
N GLN A 295 -5.46 18.97 -1.66
CA GLN A 295 -5.93 19.89 -0.60
C GLN A 295 -6.55 21.19 -1.14
N TYR A 296 -6.18 21.61 -2.36
CA TYR A 296 -6.62 22.87 -2.98
C TYR A 296 -7.61 22.63 -4.12
N ARG A 297 -7.42 21.55 -4.89
CA ARG A 297 -8.21 21.23 -6.09
C ARG A 297 -9.37 20.27 -5.82
N GLY A 298 -9.40 19.64 -4.64
CA GLY A 298 -10.37 18.61 -4.29
C GLY A 298 -9.97 17.25 -4.88
N VAL A 299 -10.96 16.41 -5.19
CA VAL A 299 -10.72 15.10 -5.80
C VAL A 299 -10.32 15.28 -7.27
N ILE A 300 -9.13 14.80 -7.60
CA ILE A 300 -8.64 14.69 -8.97
C ILE A 300 -9.06 13.31 -9.48
N CYS A 301 -9.77 13.30 -10.61
CA CYS A 301 -10.37 12.12 -11.21
C CYS A 301 -9.52 11.68 -12.41
N LEU A 302 -9.07 10.43 -12.44
CA LEU A 302 -8.36 9.86 -13.58
C LEU A 302 -9.36 9.11 -14.47
N VAL A 303 -9.49 9.57 -15.71
CA VAL A 303 -10.52 9.09 -16.63
C VAL A 303 -9.95 8.53 -17.91
N ALA A 304 -10.62 7.51 -18.45
CA ALA A 304 -10.44 7.04 -19.81
C ALA A 304 -11.64 7.50 -20.63
N VAL A 305 -11.42 8.37 -21.63
CA VAL A 305 -12.48 8.82 -22.53
C VAL A 305 -12.69 7.74 -23.58
N LEU A 306 -13.82 7.03 -23.54
CA LEU A 306 -14.16 6.04 -24.56
C LEU A 306 -14.79 6.75 -25.76
N ASP A 307 -15.91 7.44 -25.54
CA ASP A 307 -16.64 8.17 -26.58
C ASP A 307 -16.59 9.69 -26.34
N GLY A 308 -16.64 10.46 -27.44
CA GLY A 308 -16.78 11.91 -27.44
C GLY A 308 -15.50 12.71 -27.21
N SER A 309 -15.66 13.90 -26.62
CA SER A 309 -14.57 14.78 -26.21
C SER A 309 -14.95 15.52 -24.93
N LEU A 310 -13.99 15.76 -24.04
CA LEU A 310 -14.17 16.55 -22.82
C LEU A 310 -13.22 17.74 -22.82
N LYS A 311 -13.71 18.94 -22.50
CA LYS A 311 -12.94 20.19 -22.50
C LYS A 311 -13.06 20.94 -21.19
N LYS A 312 -12.07 21.80 -20.93
CA LYS A 312 -12.09 22.73 -19.79
C LYS A 312 -13.26 23.70 -19.91
N GLY A 313 -14.06 23.83 -18.85
CA GLY A 313 -15.29 24.61 -18.81
C GLY A 313 -16.54 23.86 -19.28
N ASP A 314 -16.43 22.59 -19.70
CA ASP A 314 -17.61 21.77 -19.98
C ASP A 314 -18.33 21.39 -18.68
N ASP A 315 -19.65 21.28 -18.78
CA ASP A 315 -20.49 20.64 -17.79
C ASP A 315 -20.48 19.11 -17.97
N VAL A 316 -20.26 18.37 -16.89
CA VAL A 316 -20.37 16.92 -16.82
C VAL A 316 -21.35 16.48 -15.74
N MET A 317 -21.95 15.31 -15.91
CA MET A 317 -22.85 14.66 -14.97
C MET A 317 -22.33 13.28 -14.62
N SER A 318 -22.38 12.95 -13.33
CA SER A 318 -22.06 11.63 -12.79
C SER A 318 -23.26 10.69 -12.96
N ALA A 319 -23.07 9.52 -13.58
CA ALA A 319 -24.14 8.55 -13.74
C ALA A 319 -24.55 7.90 -12.41
N TYR A 320 -23.60 7.72 -11.48
CA TYR A 320 -23.86 7.14 -10.16
C TYR A 320 -24.55 8.14 -9.21
N THR A 321 -24.02 9.36 -9.06
CA THR A 321 -24.54 10.34 -8.09
C THR A 321 -25.64 11.23 -8.66
N GLN A 322 -25.79 11.28 -9.99
CA GLN A 322 -26.65 12.22 -10.71
C GLN A 322 -26.37 13.71 -10.38
N GLN A 323 -25.17 14.01 -9.87
CA GLN A 323 -24.70 15.38 -9.65
C GLN A 323 -24.02 15.94 -10.89
N LYS A 324 -24.16 17.26 -11.06
CA LYS A 324 -23.56 18.05 -12.14
C LYS A 324 -22.30 18.77 -11.61
N TYR A 325 -21.22 18.71 -12.37
CA TYR A 325 -19.95 19.38 -12.08
C TYR A 325 -19.42 20.14 -13.29
N GLU A 326 -18.62 21.18 -13.04
CA GLU A 326 -17.92 21.95 -14.08
C GLU A 326 -16.45 21.49 -14.14
N VAL A 327 -15.91 21.27 -15.34
CA VAL A 327 -14.50 20.89 -15.52
C VAL A 327 -13.59 22.09 -15.35
N LEU A 328 -13.00 22.22 -14.16
CA LEU A 328 -12.09 23.30 -13.79
C LEU A 328 -10.72 23.16 -14.45
N ASP A 329 -10.21 21.94 -14.59
CA ASP A 329 -8.96 21.66 -15.31
C ASP A 329 -8.93 20.23 -15.87
N ILE A 330 -8.15 20.01 -16.92
CA ILE A 330 -8.05 18.74 -17.64
C ILE A 330 -6.69 18.62 -18.33
N GLY A 331 -6.11 17.41 -18.30
CA GLY A 331 -4.77 17.19 -18.82
C GLY A 331 -4.33 15.73 -18.84
N VAL A 332 -3.05 15.50 -19.12
CA VAL A 332 -2.41 14.19 -19.15
C VAL A 332 -1.29 14.08 -18.11
N MET A 333 -0.85 12.84 -17.84
CA MET A 333 0.21 12.54 -16.89
C MET A 333 1.52 12.29 -17.64
N HIS A 334 2.33 13.31 -17.93
CA HIS A 334 3.54 13.17 -18.75
C HIS A 334 4.81 13.71 -18.07
N PRO A 335 5.48 12.92 -17.20
CA PRO A 335 4.89 11.94 -16.29
C PRO A 335 4.23 12.61 -15.06
N GLY A 336 4.40 13.94 -14.93
CA GLY A 336 3.64 14.79 -14.01
C GLY A 336 2.38 15.34 -14.69
N GLU A 337 1.54 16.02 -13.92
CA GLU A 337 0.31 16.64 -14.44
C GLU A 337 0.64 17.78 -15.43
N ILE A 338 0.21 17.65 -16.68
CA ILE A 338 0.27 18.70 -17.71
C ILE A 338 -1.15 18.99 -18.20
N SER A 339 -1.65 20.20 -17.94
CA SER A 339 -2.97 20.65 -18.41
C SER A 339 -2.95 20.84 -19.93
N THR A 340 -3.83 20.13 -20.65
CA THR A 340 -3.95 20.18 -22.12
C THR A 340 -5.19 20.94 -22.59
N GLY A 341 -6.16 21.15 -21.70
CA GLY A 341 -7.42 21.85 -22.00
C GLY A 341 -8.50 21.00 -22.67
N ALA A 342 -8.15 19.84 -23.24
CA ALA A 342 -9.09 18.86 -23.78
C ALA A 342 -8.53 17.41 -23.75
N LEU A 343 -9.45 16.44 -23.70
CA LEU A 343 -9.22 15.02 -23.98
C LEU A 343 -10.26 14.53 -25.00
N PHE A 344 -9.87 13.59 -25.85
CA PHE A 344 -10.70 13.02 -26.91
C PHE A 344 -10.87 11.51 -26.74
N ALA A 345 -11.83 10.91 -27.45
CA ALA A 345 -12.04 9.47 -27.53
C ALA A 345 -10.73 8.67 -27.64
N GLY A 346 -10.64 7.58 -26.89
CA GLY A 346 -9.47 6.73 -26.72
C GLY A 346 -8.39 7.25 -25.74
N GLN A 347 -8.41 8.52 -25.34
CA GLN A 347 -7.35 9.12 -24.53
C GLN A 347 -7.58 8.96 -23.01
N VAL A 348 -6.49 8.87 -22.26
CA VAL A 348 -6.47 8.76 -20.80
C VAL A 348 -5.86 10.03 -20.20
N GLY A 349 -6.46 10.57 -19.14
CA GLY A 349 -5.97 11.79 -18.50
C GLY A 349 -6.67 12.12 -17.19
N PHE A 350 -6.26 13.21 -16.54
CA PHE A 350 -6.85 13.70 -15.30
C PHE A 350 -7.89 14.79 -15.57
N VAL A 351 -8.91 14.85 -14.71
CA VAL A 351 -9.99 15.85 -14.73
C VAL A 351 -10.19 16.37 -13.31
N VAL A 352 -10.32 17.69 -13.17
CA VAL A 352 -10.59 18.37 -11.90
C VAL A 352 -11.99 18.98 -11.96
N CYS A 353 -12.93 18.38 -11.22
CA CYS A 353 -14.35 18.77 -11.20
C CYS A 353 -14.76 19.57 -9.94
N GLY A 354 -13.80 19.97 -9.10
CA GLY A 354 -14.07 20.67 -7.83
C GLY A 354 -14.78 19.84 -6.75
N ILE A 355 -14.86 18.51 -6.95
CA ILE A 355 -15.48 17.56 -6.02
C ILE A 355 -14.72 17.61 -4.68
N ARG A 356 -15.43 17.82 -3.57
CA ARG A 356 -14.82 17.99 -2.24
C ARG A 356 -14.71 16.71 -1.41
N ASN A 357 -15.48 15.70 -1.76
CA ASN A 357 -15.65 14.48 -0.97
C ASN A 357 -15.36 13.28 -1.87
N SER A 358 -14.41 12.43 -1.48
CA SER A 358 -14.02 11.25 -2.28
C SER A 358 -15.19 10.28 -2.50
N LYS A 359 -16.19 10.28 -1.61
CA LYS A 359 -17.40 9.47 -1.75
C LYS A 359 -18.29 9.85 -2.93
N ASP A 360 -18.16 11.07 -3.46
CA ASP A 360 -18.95 11.54 -4.60
C ASP A 360 -18.27 11.18 -5.93
N ALA A 361 -16.96 10.90 -5.92
CA ALA A 361 -16.16 10.43 -7.05
C ALA A 361 -16.01 8.89 -7.00
N GLN A 362 -17.13 8.17 -7.16
CA GLN A 362 -17.12 6.70 -7.12
C GLN A 362 -16.36 6.11 -8.30
N ILE A 363 -15.44 5.19 -8.01
CA ILE A 363 -14.61 4.58 -9.03
C ILE A 363 -15.44 3.53 -9.78
N GLY A 364 -15.47 3.62 -11.11
CA GLY A 364 -16.38 2.90 -12.00
C GLY A 364 -17.58 3.73 -12.45
N ASP A 365 -17.70 4.98 -11.99
CA ASP A 365 -18.70 5.92 -12.50
C ASP A 365 -18.39 6.35 -13.95
N THR A 366 -19.44 6.75 -14.66
CA THR A 366 -19.36 7.29 -16.03
C THR A 366 -19.71 8.77 -16.00
N PHE A 367 -18.78 9.60 -16.48
CA PHE A 367 -19.05 11.02 -16.73
C PHE A 367 -19.53 11.22 -18.17
N PHE A 368 -20.62 11.97 -18.32
CA PHE A 368 -21.25 12.30 -19.59
C PHE A 368 -21.76 13.74 -19.59
N HIS A 369 -22.10 14.31 -20.76
CA HIS A 369 -22.64 15.68 -20.81
C HIS A 369 -24.14 15.71 -20.44
N PRO A 370 -24.60 16.64 -19.57
CA PRO A 370 -26.01 16.72 -19.16
C PRO A 370 -27.02 16.83 -20.31
N HIS A 371 -26.60 17.34 -21.47
CA HIS A 371 -27.43 17.52 -22.66
C HIS A 371 -27.53 16.27 -23.55
N ALA A 372 -26.67 15.27 -23.33
CA ALA A 372 -26.61 14.03 -24.10
C ALA A 372 -26.42 12.84 -23.14
N PRO A 373 -27.49 12.43 -22.43
CA PRO A 373 -27.44 11.29 -21.51
C PRO A 373 -27.12 9.99 -22.26
N VAL A 374 -26.34 9.13 -21.61
CA VAL A 374 -25.85 7.85 -22.13
C VAL A 374 -26.16 6.73 -21.14
N GLU A 375 -26.20 5.50 -21.63
CA GLU A 375 -26.19 4.35 -20.74
C GLU A 375 -24.84 4.30 -19.99
N PRO A 376 -24.84 4.10 -18.65
CA PRO A 376 -23.61 4.02 -17.89
C PRO A 376 -22.80 2.79 -18.28
N LEU A 377 -21.47 2.93 -18.22
CA LEU A 377 -20.56 1.81 -18.37
C LEU A 377 -20.73 0.83 -17.21
N GLN A 378 -20.27 -0.41 -17.40
CA GLN A 378 -20.29 -1.42 -16.35
C GLN A 378 -19.34 -1.02 -15.22
N GLY A 379 -19.90 -0.42 -14.17
CA GLY A 379 -19.15 0.02 -13.00
C GLY A 379 -18.52 -1.13 -12.22
N PHE A 380 -17.49 -0.82 -11.43
CA PHE A 380 -16.81 -1.81 -10.60
C PHE A 380 -17.67 -2.21 -9.40
N LYS A 381 -17.59 -3.49 -9.01
CA LYS A 381 -18.15 -3.93 -7.72
C LYS A 381 -17.29 -3.36 -6.59
N PRO A 382 -17.88 -2.80 -5.52
CA PRO A 382 -17.10 -2.39 -4.35
C PRO A 382 -16.44 -3.62 -3.71
N MET A 383 -15.17 -3.49 -3.34
CA MET A 383 -14.45 -4.55 -2.64
C MET A 383 -14.93 -4.67 -1.19
N ASN A 384 -15.10 -5.91 -0.74
CA ASN A 384 -15.29 -6.19 0.67
C ASN A 384 -13.93 -6.25 1.37
N SER A 385 -13.82 -5.63 2.55
CA SER A 385 -12.64 -5.79 3.41
C SER A 385 -12.55 -7.24 3.90
N MET A 386 -11.43 -7.90 3.61
CA MET A 386 -11.19 -9.32 3.94
C MET A 386 -10.54 -9.49 5.32
N VAL A 387 -9.79 -8.48 5.77
CA VAL A 387 -9.02 -8.50 7.02
C VAL A 387 -9.37 -7.28 7.85
N PHE A 388 -9.76 -7.46 9.11
CA PHE A 388 -10.02 -6.39 10.05
C PHE A 388 -8.98 -6.38 11.17
N ALA A 389 -8.60 -5.19 11.63
CA ALA A 389 -7.76 -5.03 12.82
C ALA A 389 -8.18 -3.79 13.62
N GLY A 390 -8.10 -3.87 14.94
CA GLY A 390 -8.31 -2.72 15.81
C GLY A 390 -7.04 -1.86 15.87
N VAL A 391 -7.16 -0.57 15.60
CA VAL A 391 -6.10 0.43 15.62
C VAL A 391 -6.39 1.44 16.74
N TYR A 392 -5.44 1.55 17.67
CA TYR A 392 -5.55 2.36 18.89
C TYR A 392 -4.32 3.26 19.00
N PRO A 393 -4.43 4.50 19.51
CA PRO A 393 -3.26 5.33 19.75
C PRO A 393 -2.50 4.82 20.99
N VAL A 394 -1.17 4.98 21.01
CA VAL A 394 -0.34 4.64 22.18
C VAL A 394 -0.67 5.56 23.36
N ASP A 395 -0.90 6.84 23.11
CA ASP A 395 -1.46 7.79 24.08
C ASP A 395 -2.89 8.18 23.67
N GLN A 396 -3.84 8.01 24.59
CA GLN A 396 -5.23 8.42 24.38
C GLN A 396 -5.41 9.94 24.22
N SER A 397 -4.42 10.75 24.60
CA SER A 397 -4.42 12.19 24.29
C SER A 397 -4.39 12.48 22.78
N GLU A 398 -3.79 11.58 21.98
CA GLU A 398 -3.66 11.68 20.52
C GLU A 398 -4.88 11.14 19.76
N HIS A 399 -5.93 10.67 20.44
CA HIS A 399 -7.11 10.07 19.80
C HIS A 399 -7.73 10.98 18.71
N LEU A 400 -7.91 12.27 18.97
CA LEU A 400 -8.44 13.21 17.97
C LEU A 400 -7.48 13.42 16.77
N TYR A 401 -6.18 13.30 16.99
CA TYR A 401 -5.18 13.42 15.93
C TYR A 401 -5.16 12.18 15.04
N LEU A 402 -5.12 10.99 15.64
CA LEU A 402 -5.20 9.71 14.93
C LEU A 402 -6.50 9.61 14.11
N ARG A 403 -7.62 10.08 14.64
CA ARG A 403 -8.89 10.19 13.90
C ARG A 403 -8.71 11.00 12.61
N SER A 404 -8.12 12.19 12.71
CA SER A 404 -7.90 13.08 11.56
C SER A 404 -6.93 12.48 10.54
N ALA A 405 -5.91 11.74 11.00
CA ALA A 405 -4.97 11.03 10.14
C ALA A 405 -5.65 9.88 9.38
N ILE A 406 -6.44 9.04 10.05
CA ILE A 406 -7.23 7.97 9.42
C ILE A 406 -8.21 8.56 8.41
N GLU A 407 -9.03 9.55 8.80
CA GLU A 407 -10.00 10.19 7.91
C GLU A 407 -9.31 10.73 6.64
N LYS A 408 -8.19 11.46 6.76
CA LYS A 408 -7.41 11.95 5.60
C LYS A 408 -6.81 10.86 4.74
N LEU A 409 -6.26 9.79 5.33
CA LEU A 409 -5.65 8.70 4.57
C LEU A 409 -6.72 7.91 3.80
N THR A 410 -7.90 7.70 4.38
CA THR A 410 -9.06 7.07 3.71
C THR A 410 -9.71 7.92 2.61
N LEU A 411 -9.40 9.22 2.50
CA LEU A 411 -9.79 10.01 1.31
C LEU A 411 -9.02 9.57 0.06
N ASN A 412 -7.78 9.10 0.23
CA ASN A 412 -6.92 8.60 -0.85
C ASN A 412 -7.03 7.08 -1.04
N ASP A 413 -7.45 6.35 -0.01
CA ASP A 413 -7.67 4.91 -0.03
C ASP A 413 -9.10 4.57 0.37
N ALA A 414 -9.98 4.57 -0.64
CA ALA A 414 -11.41 4.26 -0.47
C ALA A 414 -11.67 2.76 -0.20
N SER A 415 -10.65 1.90 -0.21
CA SER A 415 -10.80 0.46 0.06
C SER A 415 -10.75 0.11 1.55
N VAL A 416 -10.34 1.06 2.40
CA VAL A 416 -10.31 0.91 3.86
C VAL A 416 -11.66 1.25 4.48
N SER A 417 -12.29 0.27 5.14
CA SER A 417 -13.48 0.50 5.95
C SER A 417 -13.09 0.96 7.37
N VAL A 418 -13.86 1.89 7.95
CA VAL A 418 -13.58 2.52 9.25
C VAL A 418 -14.80 2.41 10.14
N HIS A 419 -14.67 1.71 11.27
CA HIS A 419 -15.69 1.62 12.31
C HIS A 419 -15.11 2.09 13.64
N PRO A 420 -15.85 2.83 14.49
CA PRO A 420 -15.40 3.17 15.84
C PRO A 420 -15.33 1.89 16.70
N ASP A 421 -14.28 1.77 17.53
CA ASP A 421 -14.08 0.60 18.41
C ASP A 421 -13.61 1.05 19.80
N SER A 422 -13.85 0.22 20.81
CA SER A 422 -13.45 0.52 22.20
C SER A 422 -13.03 -0.75 22.93
N CYS A 423 -11.85 -0.71 23.52
CA CYS A 423 -11.25 -1.82 24.24
C CYS A 423 -10.92 -1.42 25.68
N LEU A 424 -11.31 -2.23 26.66
CA LEU A 424 -11.05 -1.95 28.09
C LEU A 424 -9.56 -1.79 28.44
N ALA A 425 -8.66 -2.39 27.65
CA ALA A 425 -7.21 -2.34 27.87
C ALA A 425 -6.49 -1.24 27.08
N LEU A 426 -7.03 -0.83 25.93
CA LEU A 426 -6.36 0.11 25.00
C LEU A 426 -7.08 1.46 24.85
N GLY A 427 -8.29 1.61 25.41
CA GLY A 427 -9.10 2.82 25.30
C GLY A 427 -9.94 2.87 24.02
N GLN A 428 -10.17 4.07 23.50
CA GLN A 428 -10.92 4.30 22.26
C GLN A 428 -10.01 4.22 21.03
N GLY A 429 -10.52 3.65 19.95
CA GLY A 429 -9.82 3.46 18.68
C GLY A 429 -10.79 3.18 17.54
N TRP A 430 -10.30 2.49 16.50
CA TRP A 430 -11.08 2.14 15.31
C TRP A 430 -10.84 0.70 14.89
N ARG A 431 -11.89 0.00 14.48
CA ARG A 431 -11.78 -1.25 13.73
C ARG A 431 -11.65 -0.86 12.25
N LEU A 432 -10.47 -1.07 11.68
CA LEU A 432 -10.19 -0.83 10.28
C LEU A 432 -10.28 -2.14 9.50
N GLY A 433 -10.92 -2.12 8.34
CA GLY A 433 -10.96 -3.24 7.41
C GLY A 433 -10.12 -2.96 6.17
N PHE A 434 -9.34 -3.95 5.75
CA PHE A 434 -8.36 -3.91 4.67
C PHE A 434 -8.63 -5.03 3.66
N LEU A 435 -8.06 -4.88 2.46
CA LEU A 435 -8.10 -5.91 1.41
C LEU A 435 -7.24 -7.13 1.77
N GLY A 436 -6.19 -6.96 2.58
CA GLY A 436 -5.33 -8.03 3.07
C GLY A 436 -4.25 -7.53 4.03
N LEU A 437 -3.28 -8.40 4.34
CA LEU A 437 -2.21 -8.12 5.32
C LEU A 437 -1.19 -7.09 4.84
N LEU A 438 -0.77 -7.15 3.57
CA LEU A 438 0.20 -6.20 3.03
C LEU A 438 -0.43 -4.81 2.97
N HIS A 439 -1.71 -4.73 2.58
CA HIS A 439 -2.46 -3.48 2.62
C HIS A 439 -2.53 -2.94 4.07
N MET A 440 -2.88 -3.75 5.07
CA MET A 440 -2.85 -3.34 6.48
C MET A 440 -1.46 -2.81 6.92
N ASP A 441 -0.38 -3.51 6.58
CA ASP A 441 0.99 -3.13 6.92
C ASP A 441 1.45 -1.85 6.22
N VAL A 442 1.05 -1.65 4.96
CA VAL A 442 1.31 -0.42 4.21
C VAL A 442 0.53 0.75 4.82
N PHE A 443 -0.75 0.57 5.12
CA PHE A 443 -1.59 1.62 5.73
C PHE A 443 -1.04 2.02 7.11
N LYS A 444 -0.63 1.04 7.93
CA LYS A 444 0.09 1.26 9.20
C LYS A 444 1.33 2.12 8.98
N GLN A 445 2.20 1.72 8.05
CA GLN A 445 3.45 2.42 7.79
C GLN A 445 3.22 3.84 7.27
N ARG A 446 2.16 4.07 6.48
CA ARG A 446 1.76 5.41 6.02
C ARG A 446 1.24 6.28 7.16
N LEU A 447 0.47 5.75 8.12
CA LEU A 447 0.11 6.50 9.33
C LEU A 447 1.34 6.88 10.16
N GLU A 448 2.30 5.97 10.33
CA GLU A 448 3.55 6.24 11.06
C GLU A 448 4.47 7.22 10.32
N GLN A 449 4.59 7.15 8.99
CA GLN A 449 5.53 7.99 8.20
C GLN A 449 4.94 9.34 7.74
N GLU A 450 3.68 9.38 7.26
CA GLU A 450 3.07 10.61 6.71
C GLU A 450 2.45 11.49 7.81
N TYR A 451 2.03 10.88 8.92
CA TYR A 451 1.32 11.56 10.01
C TYR A 451 2.01 11.45 11.38
N ASP A 452 3.18 10.80 11.50
CA ASP A 452 3.90 10.63 12.79
C ASP A 452 3.02 10.01 13.90
N ALA A 453 2.04 9.17 13.50
CA ALA A 453 1.01 8.66 14.40
C ALA A 453 1.50 7.41 15.16
N SER A 454 1.62 7.52 16.49
CA SER A 454 2.02 6.40 17.35
C SER A 454 0.87 5.43 17.62
N ILE A 455 0.82 4.31 16.89
CA ILE A 455 -0.31 3.37 16.91
C ILE A 455 0.00 1.95 17.38
N ILE A 456 -1.01 1.31 17.96
CA ILE A 456 -1.06 -0.10 18.35
C ILE A 456 -2.13 -0.77 17.48
N ILE A 457 -1.74 -1.83 16.76
CA ILE A 457 -2.66 -2.66 15.98
C ILE A 457 -2.87 -4.01 16.69
N THR A 458 -4.12 -4.49 16.75
CA THR A 458 -4.46 -5.81 17.32
C THR A 458 -4.17 -6.96 16.36
N ALA A 459 -4.49 -8.20 16.75
CA ALA A 459 -4.50 -9.32 15.82
C ALA A 459 -5.42 -9.00 14.61
N PRO A 460 -4.98 -9.30 13.37
CA PRO A 460 -5.89 -9.31 12.23
C PRO A 460 -6.92 -10.44 12.42
N ASN A 461 -8.16 -10.18 12.04
CA ASN A 461 -9.26 -11.14 12.07
C ASN A 461 -10.08 -11.05 10.78
N VAL A 462 -10.66 -12.18 10.36
CA VAL A 462 -11.60 -12.18 9.23
C VAL A 462 -13.01 -11.81 9.69
N PRO A 463 -13.88 -11.27 8.82
CA PRO A 463 -15.30 -11.13 9.11
C PRO A 463 -15.96 -12.52 9.11
N TYR A 464 -16.60 -12.90 10.21
CA TYR A 464 -17.46 -14.09 10.24
C TYR A 464 -18.92 -13.68 10.01
N LYS A 465 -19.78 -14.62 9.60
CA LYS A 465 -21.23 -14.43 9.65
C LYS A 465 -21.86 -15.43 10.62
N ALA A 466 -23.01 -15.08 11.19
CA ALA A 466 -23.87 -16.01 11.93
C ALA A 466 -25.31 -15.87 11.44
N ILE A 467 -25.97 -17.00 11.21
CA ILE A 467 -27.41 -17.07 10.89
C ILE A 467 -28.17 -17.22 12.21
N LEU A 468 -28.98 -16.23 12.59
CA LEU A 468 -29.71 -16.23 13.86
C LEU A 468 -31.02 -17.03 13.77
N LYS A 469 -31.20 -18.03 14.63
CA LYS A 469 -32.38 -18.94 14.66
C LYS A 469 -33.74 -18.27 14.79
N LYS A 470 -33.78 -17.01 15.24
CA LYS A 470 -35.03 -16.33 15.58
C LYS A 470 -35.75 -15.79 14.34
N ASP A 471 -34.97 -15.34 13.37
CA ASP A 471 -35.45 -14.54 12.23
C ASP A 471 -34.71 -14.91 10.91
N ASP A 472 -33.83 -15.92 10.92
CA ASP A 472 -32.88 -16.32 9.87
C ASP A 472 -32.03 -15.17 9.29
N VAL A 473 -31.85 -14.10 10.08
CA VAL A 473 -31.03 -12.94 9.74
C VAL A 473 -29.55 -13.29 9.81
N GLU A 474 -28.82 -13.00 8.72
CA GLU A 474 -27.36 -12.97 8.72
C GLU A 474 -26.83 -11.75 9.48
N VAL A 475 -25.98 -11.99 10.47
CA VAL A 475 -25.23 -10.94 11.18
C VAL A 475 -23.75 -11.10 10.90
N MET A 476 -23.10 -10.02 10.44
CA MET A 476 -21.65 -9.96 10.28
C MET A 476 -20.99 -9.67 11.63
N ILE A 477 -19.92 -10.40 11.94
CA ILE A 477 -19.17 -10.35 13.20
C ILE A 477 -17.77 -9.83 12.89
N LEU A 478 -17.49 -8.60 13.29
CA LEU A 478 -16.20 -7.94 13.07
C LEU A 478 -15.31 -8.01 14.32
N ASN A 479 -15.92 -8.10 15.51
CA ASN A 479 -15.22 -8.24 16.78
C ASN A 479 -15.50 -9.63 17.40
N PRO A 480 -14.49 -10.38 17.89
CA PRO A 480 -14.69 -11.61 18.65
C PRO A 480 -15.69 -11.49 19.81
N LEU A 481 -15.83 -10.31 20.42
CA LEU A 481 -16.80 -10.06 21.49
C LEU A 481 -18.27 -10.09 21.02
N GLU A 482 -18.53 -9.79 19.76
CA GLU A 482 -19.87 -9.73 19.14
C GLU A 482 -20.39 -11.12 18.73
N LEU A 483 -19.55 -12.16 18.80
CA LEU A 483 -19.93 -13.52 18.42
C LEU A 483 -21.17 -14.00 19.21
N PRO A 484 -22.33 -14.23 18.57
CA PRO A 484 -23.55 -14.59 19.29
C PRO A 484 -23.44 -16.00 19.89
N GLU A 485 -24.17 -16.23 21.00
CA GLU A 485 -24.14 -17.51 21.69
C GLU A 485 -24.71 -18.65 20.82
N PRO A 486 -24.12 -19.86 20.83
CA PRO A 486 -24.55 -20.98 19.96
C PRO A 486 -25.99 -21.46 20.18
N SER A 487 -26.60 -21.10 21.31
CA SER A 487 -28.04 -21.32 21.54
C SER A 487 -28.90 -20.53 20.55
N GLN A 488 -28.44 -19.34 20.15
CA GLN A 488 -29.14 -18.38 19.28
C GLN A 488 -28.80 -18.54 17.78
N VAL A 489 -27.72 -19.25 17.46
CA VAL A 489 -27.18 -19.39 16.08
C VAL A 489 -27.56 -20.74 15.47
N HIS A 490 -27.99 -20.74 14.20
CA HIS A 490 -28.19 -21.94 13.38
C HIS A 490 -26.85 -22.45 12.86
N ALA A 491 -26.16 -21.63 12.07
CA ALA A 491 -24.82 -21.88 11.55
C ALA A 491 -23.93 -20.63 11.66
N TYR A 492 -22.63 -20.84 11.87
CA TYR A 492 -21.60 -19.82 11.66
C TYR A 492 -20.98 -20.04 10.28
N LEU A 493 -20.69 -18.96 9.57
CA LEU A 493 -19.99 -19.00 8.29
C LEU A 493 -18.62 -18.31 8.42
N GLU A 494 -17.60 -18.87 7.79
CA GLU A 494 -16.29 -18.22 7.60
C GLU A 494 -15.99 -18.01 6.11
N PRO A 495 -15.23 -16.97 5.75
CA PRO A 495 -14.79 -16.74 4.38
C PRO A 495 -13.73 -17.77 3.96
N TYR A 496 -13.88 -18.28 2.75
CA TYR A 496 -12.99 -19.24 2.09
C TYR A 496 -12.42 -18.63 0.81
N VAL A 497 -11.18 -18.96 0.51
CA VAL A 497 -10.44 -18.49 -0.67
C VAL A 497 -9.93 -19.66 -1.49
N MET A 498 -9.89 -19.48 -2.81
CA MET A 498 -9.17 -20.37 -3.73
C MET A 498 -7.71 -19.93 -3.75
N GLY A 499 -6.85 -20.68 -3.06
CA GLY A 499 -5.41 -20.45 -3.03
C GLY A 499 -4.71 -21.18 -4.18
N THR A 500 -3.98 -20.42 -5.01
CA THR A 500 -3.07 -20.93 -6.04
C THR A 500 -1.65 -20.89 -5.51
N ILE A 501 -1.01 -22.06 -5.38
CA ILE A 501 0.37 -22.21 -4.88
C ILE A 501 1.25 -22.78 -5.99
N VAL A 502 2.33 -22.08 -6.36
CA VAL A 502 3.32 -22.54 -7.35
C VAL A 502 4.65 -22.78 -6.66
N PHE A 503 5.25 -23.95 -6.80
CA PHE A 503 6.46 -24.35 -6.06
C PHE A 503 7.24 -25.48 -6.76
N PRO A 504 8.52 -25.73 -6.38
CA PRO A 504 9.30 -26.86 -6.91
C PRO A 504 8.78 -28.22 -6.43
N GLU A 505 8.71 -29.22 -7.32
CA GLU A 505 8.12 -30.55 -7.02
C GLU A 505 8.74 -31.21 -5.78
N GLU A 506 10.04 -31.04 -5.55
CA GLU A 506 10.77 -31.51 -4.36
C GLU A 506 10.08 -31.15 -3.01
N CYS A 507 9.32 -30.05 -2.98
CA CYS A 507 8.63 -29.56 -1.79
C CYS A 507 7.19 -30.08 -1.63
N MET A 508 6.66 -30.89 -2.55
CA MET A 508 5.28 -31.39 -2.59
C MET A 508 4.76 -31.85 -1.21
N GLY A 509 5.41 -32.84 -0.57
CA GLY A 509 4.96 -33.36 0.72
C GLY A 509 4.91 -32.32 1.85
N LYS A 510 5.76 -31.28 1.80
CA LYS A 510 5.74 -30.16 2.76
C LYS A 510 4.59 -29.19 2.50
N MET A 511 4.21 -29.00 1.24
CA MET A 511 3.10 -28.12 0.83
C MET A 511 1.75 -28.76 1.11
N LEU A 512 1.56 -30.04 0.76
CA LEU A 512 0.34 -30.80 1.06
C LEU A 512 0.07 -30.80 2.58
N SER A 513 1.07 -31.16 3.39
CA SER A 513 0.95 -31.15 4.85
C SER A 513 0.77 -29.76 5.46
N LEU A 514 1.28 -28.69 4.82
CA LEU A 514 0.94 -27.32 5.22
C LEU A 514 -0.55 -27.04 4.99
N CYS A 515 -1.06 -27.29 3.79
CA CYS A 515 -2.45 -27.00 3.43
C CYS A 515 -3.43 -27.84 4.27
N GLU A 516 -3.16 -29.12 4.47
CA GLU A 516 -3.95 -30.01 5.33
C GLU A 516 -3.98 -29.51 6.78
N SER A 517 -2.83 -29.12 7.35
CA SER A 517 -2.77 -28.54 8.70
C SER A 517 -3.56 -27.24 8.85
N ARG A 518 -3.88 -26.57 7.73
CA ARG A 518 -4.63 -25.32 7.61
C ARG A 518 -6.10 -25.54 7.18
N ARG A 519 -6.59 -26.79 7.21
CA ARG A 519 -7.95 -27.22 6.81
C ARG A 519 -8.25 -26.99 5.32
N GLY A 520 -7.22 -27.07 4.47
CA GLY A 520 -7.35 -26.90 3.03
C GLY A 520 -7.93 -28.12 2.31
N GLU A 521 -8.88 -27.90 1.41
CA GLU A 521 -9.44 -28.91 0.51
C GLU A 521 -8.73 -28.83 -0.86
N GLN A 522 -8.00 -29.87 -1.24
CA GLN A 522 -7.33 -29.94 -2.55
C GLN A 522 -8.37 -29.93 -3.68
N GLN A 523 -8.18 -29.06 -4.69
CA GLN A 523 -9.05 -28.99 -5.87
C GLN A 523 -8.32 -29.52 -7.11
N GLU A 524 -7.13 -28.99 -7.42
CA GLU A 524 -6.43 -29.27 -8.67
C GLU A 524 -4.91 -29.36 -8.48
N VAL A 525 -4.25 -30.18 -9.31
CA VAL A 525 -2.79 -30.33 -9.39
C VAL A 525 -2.38 -30.23 -10.85
N ILE A 526 -1.61 -29.21 -11.21
CA ILE A 526 -1.10 -28.99 -12.57
C ILE A 526 0.42 -28.96 -12.52
N TYR A 527 1.05 -29.88 -13.25
CA TYR A 527 2.50 -29.87 -13.45
C TYR A 527 2.84 -28.84 -14.53
N ILE A 528 3.54 -27.76 -14.15
CA ILE A 528 3.96 -26.71 -15.08
C ILE A 528 5.08 -27.27 -15.98
N ASP A 529 6.11 -27.85 -15.37
CA ASP A 529 7.22 -28.52 -16.02
C ASP A 529 7.69 -29.73 -15.18
N GLU A 530 8.84 -30.33 -15.51
CA GLU A 530 9.44 -31.46 -14.77
C GLU A 530 9.97 -31.09 -13.37
N SER A 531 9.94 -29.81 -13.00
CA SER A 531 10.50 -29.27 -11.75
C SER A 531 9.49 -28.49 -10.91
N ARG A 532 8.33 -28.11 -11.46
CA ARG A 532 7.37 -27.18 -10.85
C ARG A 532 5.93 -27.67 -10.92
N VAL A 533 5.24 -27.50 -9.80
CA VAL A 533 3.83 -27.84 -9.67
C VAL A 533 3.03 -26.61 -9.20
N MET A 534 1.83 -26.47 -9.77
CA MET A 534 0.78 -25.57 -9.32
C MET A 534 -0.31 -26.38 -8.63
N LEU A 535 -0.62 -26.03 -7.38
CA LEU A 535 -1.74 -26.59 -6.62
C LEU A 535 -2.83 -25.52 -6.48
N LYS A 536 -4.09 -25.90 -6.72
CA LYS A 536 -5.27 -25.13 -6.28
C LYS A 536 -5.86 -25.79 -5.05
N TYR A 537 -5.98 -25.02 -3.98
CA TYR A 537 -6.54 -25.43 -2.69
C TYR A 537 -7.60 -24.45 -2.25
N LEU A 538 -8.74 -24.96 -1.79
CA LEU A 538 -9.69 -24.13 -1.10
C LEU A 538 -9.31 -24.05 0.38
N LEU A 539 -9.07 -22.84 0.90
CA LEU A 539 -8.56 -22.60 2.25
C LEU A 539 -9.47 -21.62 3.02
N PRO A 540 -9.70 -21.82 4.32
CA PRO A 540 -10.36 -20.81 5.16
C PRO A 540 -9.44 -19.60 5.31
N LEU A 541 -9.92 -18.39 5.01
CA LEU A 541 -9.09 -17.18 5.00
C LEU A 541 -8.39 -16.94 6.36
N ASN A 542 -9.05 -17.24 7.48
CA ASN A 542 -8.51 -17.11 8.83
C ASN A 542 -7.23 -17.93 9.08
N GLU A 543 -7.02 -19.00 8.31
CA GLU A 543 -5.83 -19.86 8.38
C GLU A 543 -4.72 -19.40 7.44
N VAL A 544 -5.08 -18.64 6.39
CA VAL A 544 -4.17 -18.02 5.41
C VAL A 544 -3.58 -16.72 5.97
N ILE A 545 -4.38 -15.88 6.65
CA ILE A 545 -3.94 -14.58 7.18
C ILE A 545 -3.03 -14.66 8.41
N VAL A 546 -2.66 -15.85 8.90
CA VAL A 546 -1.79 -16.02 10.08
C VAL A 546 -0.67 -17.03 9.81
N ASP A 547 0.53 -16.49 9.62
CA ASP A 547 1.81 -17.14 9.33
C ASP A 547 1.86 -18.08 8.10
N PHE A 548 0.79 -18.22 7.32
CA PHE A 548 0.75 -19.16 6.18
C PHE A 548 1.83 -18.85 5.14
N TYR A 549 2.01 -17.57 4.79
CA TYR A 549 3.02 -17.13 3.83
C TYR A 549 4.45 -17.37 4.34
N ASP A 550 4.70 -17.12 5.62
CA ASP A 550 6.00 -17.35 6.26
C ASP A 550 6.31 -18.86 6.36
N ASP A 551 5.34 -19.68 6.75
CA ASP A 551 5.42 -21.15 6.75
C ASP A 551 5.71 -21.70 5.34
N LEU A 552 5.00 -21.18 4.34
CA LEU A 552 5.11 -21.56 2.93
C LEU A 552 6.51 -21.24 2.39
N LYS A 553 6.97 -19.99 2.56
CA LYS A 553 8.32 -19.56 2.18
C LYS A 553 9.39 -20.33 2.95
N SER A 554 9.22 -20.58 4.25
CA SER A 554 10.17 -21.34 5.07
C SER A 554 10.31 -22.79 4.59
N LYS A 555 9.18 -23.48 4.37
CA LYS A 555 9.16 -24.89 3.92
C LYS A 555 9.70 -25.07 2.50
N SER A 556 9.56 -24.05 1.65
CA SER A 556 10.00 -24.04 0.25
C SER A 556 11.37 -23.40 0.01
N SER A 557 12.13 -23.03 1.04
CA SER A 557 13.37 -22.24 0.91
C SER A 557 13.21 -20.92 0.11
N GLY A 558 12.02 -20.31 0.15
CA GLY A 558 11.67 -19.08 -0.55
C GLY A 558 11.04 -19.25 -1.95
N TYR A 559 11.19 -20.43 -2.57
CA TYR A 559 10.81 -20.69 -3.96
C TYR A 559 9.31 -20.84 -4.25
N ALA A 560 8.46 -21.06 -3.24
CA ALA A 560 7.01 -21.13 -3.44
C ALA A 560 6.42 -19.71 -3.53
N SER A 561 5.52 -19.49 -4.49
CA SER A 561 4.64 -18.32 -4.54
C SER A 561 3.20 -18.73 -4.24
N PHE A 562 2.44 -17.77 -3.73
CA PHE A 562 1.05 -17.95 -3.32
C PHE A 562 0.24 -16.74 -3.79
N ASP A 563 -0.95 -17.03 -4.29
CA ASP A 563 -1.98 -16.07 -4.68
C ASP A 563 -3.34 -16.63 -4.27
N TYR A 564 -4.37 -15.79 -4.12
CA TYR A 564 -5.69 -16.26 -3.69
C TYR A 564 -6.86 -15.39 -4.16
N GLU A 565 -7.99 -16.04 -4.42
CA GLU A 565 -9.24 -15.40 -4.87
C GLU A 565 -10.38 -15.68 -3.88
N ASP A 566 -11.32 -14.74 -3.72
CA ASP A 566 -12.49 -14.94 -2.85
C ASP A 566 -13.50 -15.92 -3.46
N VAL A 567 -13.91 -16.92 -2.69
CA VAL A 567 -14.93 -17.92 -3.06
C VAL A 567 -16.21 -17.72 -2.22
N GLY A 568 -16.21 -16.76 -1.29
CA GLY A 568 -17.33 -16.47 -0.40
C GLY A 568 -17.34 -17.31 0.87
N TYR A 569 -18.53 -17.49 1.44
CA TYR A 569 -18.71 -18.01 2.80
C TYR A 569 -19.11 -19.48 2.82
N ARG A 570 -18.56 -20.25 3.77
CA ARG A 570 -18.97 -21.65 4.04
C ARG A 570 -19.24 -21.87 5.53
N GLU A 571 -20.11 -22.84 5.83
CA GLU A 571 -20.42 -23.24 7.21
C GLU A 571 -19.20 -23.78 7.96
N THR A 572 -19.07 -23.43 9.23
CA THR A 572 -17.91 -23.78 10.06
C THR A 572 -18.26 -23.97 11.55
N ASN A 573 -17.37 -24.63 12.30
CA ASN A 573 -17.53 -24.88 13.73
C ASN A 573 -16.55 -24.02 14.56
N VAL A 574 -16.89 -22.75 14.73
CA VAL A 574 -16.07 -21.79 15.48
C VAL A 574 -16.51 -21.60 16.92
N VAL A 575 -15.57 -21.21 17.77
CA VAL A 575 -15.78 -20.86 19.18
C VAL A 575 -14.98 -19.61 19.55
N ARG A 576 -15.54 -18.76 20.40
CA ARG A 576 -14.78 -17.69 21.06
C ARG A 576 -13.84 -18.30 22.11
N MET A 577 -12.59 -17.88 22.07
CA MET A 577 -11.57 -18.20 23.06
C MET A 577 -11.13 -16.92 23.78
N ASP A 578 -11.42 -16.86 25.06
CA ASP A 578 -11.13 -15.74 25.95
C ASP A 578 -9.80 -16.00 26.68
N ILE A 579 -8.91 -15.01 26.72
CA ILE A 579 -7.64 -15.10 27.46
C ILE A 579 -7.80 -14.42 28.82
N LEU A 580 -7.55 -15.19 29.87
CA LEU A 580 -7.70 -14.81 31.28
C LEU A 580 -6.32 -14.62 31.92
N ILE A 581 -6.08 -13.47 32.55
CA ILE A 581 -4.89 -13.21 33.37
C ILE A 581 -5.35 -13.02 34.82
N ASN A 582 -4.86 -13.89 35.71
CA ASN A 582 -5.31 -14.00 37.11
C ASN A 582 -6.84 -14.17 37.29
N GLY A 583 -7.53 -14.67 36.26
CA GLY A 583 -8.98 -14.86 36.25
C GLY A 583 -9.79 -13.68 35.68
N HIS A 584 -9.14 -12.59 35.26
CA HIS A 584 -9.78 -11.48 34.54
C HIS A 584 -9.58 -11.67 33.03
N ALA A 585 -10.66 -11.57 32.25
CA ALA A 585 -10.58 -11.62 30.79
C ALA A 585 -9.85 -10.39 30.24
N VAL A 586 -9.10 -10.58 29.16
CA VAL A 586 -8.41 -9.52 28.43
C VAL A 586 -8.97 -9.49 27.01
N ASP A 587 -9.93 -8.61 26.80
CA ASP A 587 -10.72 -8.50 25.56
C ASP A 587 -9.83 -8.41 24.31
N ALA A 588 -8.77 -7.60 24.34
CA ALA A 588 -7.79 -7.42 23.27
C ALA A 588 -7.04 -8.69 22.84
N LEU A 589 -7.08 -9.77 23.64
CA LEU A 589 -6.45 -11.05 23.37
C LEU A 589 -7.48 -12.15 23.04
N SER A 590 -8.77 -11.83 23.06
CA SER A 590 -9.85 -12.78 22.76
C SER A 590 -9.96 -12.97 21.25
N CYS A 591 -10.13 -14.22 20.81
CA CYS A 591 -10.11 -14.56 19.38
C CYS A 591 -11.14 -15.63 19.03
N ILE A 592 -11.55 -15.66 17.75
CA ILE A 592 -12.38 -16.72 17.19
C ILE A 592 -11.44 -17.81 16.66
N VAL A 593 -11.71 -19.06 17.02
CA VAL A 593 -10.91 -20.22 16.59
C VAL A 593 -11.82 -21.38 16.17
N HIS A 594 -11.35 -22.20 15.21
CA HIS A 594 -12.02 -23.46 14.91
C HIS A 594 -11.97 -24.39 16.13
N LYS A 595 -13.07 -25.08 16.42
CA LYS A 595 -13.26 -25.90 17.63
C LYS A 595 -12.13 -26.90 17.87
N ASP A 596 -11.65 -27.55 16.81
CA ASP A 596 -10.61 -28.59 16.91
C ASP A 596 -9.22 -28.01 17.23
N LYS A 597 -8.94 -26.77 16.78
CA LYS A 597 -7.67 -26.08 17.04
C LYS A 597 -7.64 -25.34 18.38
N ALA A 598 -8.78 -25.11 19.02
CA ALA A 598 -8.89 -24.31 20.24
C ALA A 598 -7.90 -24.72 21.36
N LEU A 599 -7.63 -26.03 21.52
CA LEU A 599 -6.66 -26.52 22.51
C LEU A 599 -5.21 -26.21 22.13
N GLN A 600 -4.85 -26.33 20.85
CA GLN A 600 -3.51 -26.02 20.35
C GLN A 600 -3.25 -24.50 20.37
N SER A 601 -4.19 -23.70 19.84
CA SER A 601 -4.11 -22.23 19.83
C SER A 601 -4.05 -21.68 21.26
N GLY A 602 -4.89 -22.16 22.18
CA GLY A 602 -4.87 -21.76 23.57
C GLY A 602 -3.55 -22.08 24.29
N ARG A 603 -2.89 -23.21 23.94
CA ARG A 603 -1.55 -23.53 24.46
C ARG A 603 -0.48 -22.58 23.92
N SER A 604 -0.46 -22.32 22.61
CA SER A 604 0.52 -21.41 21.99
C SER A 604 0.44 -20.01 22.60
N ILE A 605 -0.77 -19.42 22.67
CA ILE A 605 -0.98 -18.06 23.21
C ILE A 605 -0.54 -17.97 24.68
N CYS A 606 -0.90 -18.98 25.51
CA CYS A 606 -0.50 -19.00 26.91
C CYS A 606 1.03 -19.14 27.10
N ALA A 607 1.71 -19.90 26.23
CA ALA A 607 3.16 -20.04 26.25
C ALA A 607 3.86 -18.72 25.87
N LYS A 608 3.42 -18.05 24.79
CA LYS A 608 3.99 -16.77 24.38
C LYS A 608 3.80 -15.67 25.44
N LEU A 609 2.60 -15.56 26.00
CA LEU A 609 2.33 -14.60 27.09
C LEU A 609 3.18 -14.86 28.34
N LYS A 610 3.50 -16.12 28.65
CA LYS A 610 4.36 -16.50 29.79
C LYS A 610 5.81 -16.05 29.61
N ASP A 611 6.31 -16.06 28.38
CA ASP A 611 7.68 -15.67 28.07
C ASP A 611 7.85 -14.14 28.00
N VAL A 612 6.79 -13.41 27.61
CA VAL A 612 6.84 -11.96 27.42
C VAL A 612 6.36 -11.14 28.63
N ILE A 613 5.41 -11.66 29.44
CA ILE A 613 4.97 -10.97 30.65
C ILE A 613 6.09 -11.04 31.72
N PRO A 614 6.57 -9.90 32.25
CA PRO A 614 7.66 -9.89 33.22
C PRO A 614 7.26 -10.52 34.55
N ARG A 615 8.21 -11.23 35.18
CA ARG A 615 7.97 -11.88 36.49
C ARG A 615 7.75 -10.84 37.59
N GLN A 616 6.61 -10.94 38.28
CA GLN A 616 6.30 -10.09 39.42
C GLN A 616 6.56 -10.78 40.77
N LEU A 617 6.37 -10.07 41.88
CA LEU A 617 6.55 -10.61 43.24
C LEU A 617 5.48 -11.64 43.65
N PHE A 618 4.34 -11.66 42.93
CA PHE A 618 3.27 -12.64 43.07
C PHE A 618 3.13 -13.51 41.81
N GLU A 619 2.44 -14.63 41.95
CA GLU A 619 2.24 -15.61 40.89
C GLU A 619 1.21 -15.08 39.90
N ILE A 620 1.58 -15.03 38.61
CA ILE A 620 0.67 -14.69 37.52
C ILE A 620 0.23 -15.99 36.85
N VAL A 621 -1.08 -16.18 36.77
CA VAL A 621 -1.72 -17.32 36.10
C VAL A 621 -2.30 -16.83 34.78
N ILE A 622 -1.93 -17.48 33.68
CA ILE A 622 -2.43 -17.19 32.33
C ILE A 622 -3.26 -18.40 31.90
N GLN A 623 -4.48 -18.19 31.42
CA GLN A 623 -5.40 -19.27 31.03
C GLN A 623 -6.09 -18.90 29.72
N ALA A 624 -6.27 -19.86 28.82
CA ALA A 624 -7.26 -19.73 27.75
C ALA A 624 -8.55 -20.44 28.19
N SER A 625 -9.70 -19.84 27.86
CA SER A 625 -11.00 -20.42 28.14
C SER A 625 -11.91 -20.38 26.93
N VAL A 626 -12.71 -21.43 26.77
CA VAL A 626 -13.79 -21.53 25.79
C VAL A 626 -15.07 -21.82 26.57
N ARG A 627 -16.07 -20.94 26.46
CA ARG A 627 -17.36 -21.04 27.19
C ARG A 627 -17.17 -21.27 28.71
N GLY A 628 -16.25 -20.54 29.35
CA GLY A 628 -15.94 -20.65 30.77
C GLY A 628 -15.14 -21.89 31.19
N LYS A 629 -14.96 -22.89 30.31
CA LYS A 629 -14.06 -24.03 30.55
C LYS A 629 -12.63 -23.64 30.21
N ILE A 630 -11.68 -23.89 31.11
CA ILE A 630 -10.25 -23.63 30.86
C ILE A 630 -9.70 -24.72 29.92
N THR A 631 -9.12 -24.32 28.79
CA THR A 631 -8.54 -25.22 27.77
C THR A 631 -7.03 -25.38 27.95
N SER A 632 -6.35 -24.29 28.31
CA SER A 632 -4.92 -24.26 28.62
C SER A 632 -4.65 -23.39 29.84
N ARG A 633 -3.53 -23.66 30.53
CA ARG A 633 -3.08 -22.87 31.67
C ARG A 633 -1.55 -22.85 31.71
N GLU A 634 -1.00 -21.66 31.79
CA GLU A 634 0.39 -21.40 32.12
C GLU A 634 0.53 -20.61 33.42
N THR A 635 1.72 -20.63 34.01
CA THR A 635 1.95 -19.96 35.29
C THR A 635 3.37 -19.42 35.40
N ILE A 636 3.47 -18.11 35.57
CA ILE A 636 4.71 -17.38 35.78
C ILE A 636 5.07 -17.45 37.27
N LYS A 637 6.21 -18.08 37.56
CA LYS A 637 6.69 -18.23 38.95
C LYS A 637 7.05 -16.87 39.55
N PRO A 638 6.61 -16.58 40.79
CA PRO A 638 6.85 -15.29 41.43
C PRO A 638 8.33 -15.11 41.82
N LEU A 639 8.87 -13.92 41.57
CA LEU A 639 10.18 -13.51 42.10
C LEU A 639 10.25 -13.73 43.62
N ARG A 640 11.34 -14.33 44.09
CA ARG A 640 11.52 -14.72 45.49
C ARG A 640 12.88 -14.27 46.00
N LYS A 641 12.89 -13.31 46.91
CA LYS A 641 14.05 -13.02 47.75
C LYS A 641 14.34 -14.23 48.66
N ASP A 642 15.58 -14.65 48.75
CA ASP A 642 15.98 -15.58 49.81
C ASP A 642 15.94 -14.84 51.17
N VAL A 643 14.90 -15.14 51.95
CA VAL A 643 14.72 -14.61 53.31
C VAL A 643 15.51 -15.43 54.35
N THR A 644 15.99 -16.60 53.98
CA THR A 644 16.74 -17.53 54.82
C THR A 644 18.27 -17.37 54.72
N ALA A 645 18.79 -16.65 53.71
CA ALA A 645 20.23 -16.42 53.51
C ALA A 645 21.02 -15.91 54.74
N LYS A 646 20.38 -15.14 55.64
CA LYS A 646 21.00 -14.64 56.89
C LYS A 646 20.71 -15.52 58.12
N CYS A 647 20.14 -16.71 57.95
CA CYS A 647 19.77 -17.63 59.03
C CYS A 647 20.78 -18.78 59.15
N TYR A 648 22.00 -18.45 59.60
CA TYR A 648 23.13 -19.38 59.73
C TYR A 648 22.96 -20.45 60.83
N GLY A 649 21.94 -20.33 61.70
CA GLY A 649 21.67 -21.28 62.77
C GLY A 649 20.76 -22.46 62.38
N GLY A 650 20.74 -23.48 63.24
CA GLY A 650 19.87 -24.66 63.12
C GLY A 650 18.39 -24.42 63.47
N ASP A 651 18.04 -23.26 64.04
CA ASP A 651 16.67 -22.94 64.46
C ASP A 651 15.68 -22.89 63.27
N VAL A 652 14.84 -23.92 63.21
CA VAL A 652 13.77 -24.08 62.21
C VAL A 652 12.65 -23.05 62.42
N THR A 653 12.39 -22.60 63.65
CA THR A 653 11.27 -21.71 63.97
C THR A 653 11.48 -20.32 63.35
N ARG A 654 12.69 -19.76 63.44
CA ARG A 654 13.06 -18.49 62.79
C ARG A 654 12.97 -18.57 61.26
N LYS A 655 13.40 -19.68 60.66
CA LYS A 655 13.26 -19.93 59.21
C LYS A 655 11.77 -19.97 58.82
N MET A 656 10.96 -20.74 59.53
CA MET A 656 9.50 -20.85 59.30
C MET A 656 8.77 -19.51 59.45
N LYS A 657 9.12 -18.67 60.44
CA LYS A 657 8.54 -17.34 60.64
C LYS A 657 8.73 -16.44 59.41
N LEU A 658 9.95 -16.39 58.87
CA LEU A 658 10.28 -15.59 57.69
C LEU A 658 9.60 -16.12 56.41
N LEU A 659 9.52 -17.45 56.27
CA LEU A 659 8.79 -18.09 55.16
C LEU A 659 7.28 -17.79 55.22
N ARG A 660 6.68 -17.80 56.41
CA ARG A 660 5.27 -17.46 56.62
C ARG A 660 4.98 -16.01 56.26
N GLN A 661 5.80 -15.07 56.74
CA GLN A 661 5.71 -13.65 56.38
C GLN A 661 5.84 -13.43 54.86
N GLN A 662 6.79 -14.10 54.20
CA GLN A 662 6.92 -14.04 52.74
C GLN A 662 5.68 -14.59 52.02
N LYS A 663 5.09 -15.70 52.50
CA LYS A 663 3.87 -16.30 51.92
C LYS A 663 2.65 -15.40 52.08
N GLU A 664 2.46 -14.81 53.26
CA GLU A 664 1.36 -13.87 53.56
C GLU A 664 1.50 -12.57 52.76
N GLY A 665 2.71 -12.01 52.67
CA GLY A 665 3.01 -10.84 51.82
C GLY A 665 2.69 -11.09 50.34
N LYS A 666 3.10 -12.25 49.79
CA LYS A 666 2.74 -12.65 48.42
C LYS A 666 1.24 -12.84 48.21
N LYS A 667 0.53 -13.40 49.21
CA LYS A 667 -0.94 -13.54 49.16
C LYS A 667 -1.65 -12.19 49.18
N LYS A 668 -1.13 -11.20 49.92
CA LYS A 668 -1.62 -9.81 49.89
C LYS A 668 -1.36 -9.16 48.53
N MET A 669 -0.14 -9.28 48.00
CA MET A 669 0.20 -8.74 46.67
C MET A 669 -0.65 -9.34 45.56
N LYS A 670 -0.92 -10.66 45.55
CA LYS A 670 -1.78 -11.30 44.53
C LYS A 670 -3.23 -10.79 44.51
N ARG A 671 -3.74 -10.25 45.63
CA ARG A 671 -5.11 -9.70 45.72
C ARG A 671 -5.24 -8.26 45.24
N ILE A 672 -4.15 -7.49 45.26
CA ILE A 672 -4.15 -6.04 45.02
C ILE A 672 -3.42 -5.71 43.71
N GLY A 673 -2.43 -6.53 43.33
CA GLY A 673 -1.60 -6.34 42.15
C GLY A 673 -2.39 -6.58 40.87
N LYS A 674 -2.67 -5.49 40.15
CA LYS A 674 -2.95 -5.55 38.72
C LYS A 674 -1.69 -6.01 37.98
N VAL A 675 -1.87 -6.76 36.91
CA VAL A 675 -0.78 -7.15 36.00
C VAL A 675 -0.85 -6.21 34.81
N ASP A 676 0.03 -5.22 34.79
CA ASP A 676 0.19 -4.37 33.62
C ASP A 676 0.84 -5.20 32.51
N ILE A 677 0.12 -5.34 31.39
CA ILE A 677 0.57 -6.10 30.23
C ILE A 677 1.38 -5.14 29.35
N PRO A 678 2.67 -5.40 29.07
CA PRO A 678 3.45 -4.53 28.20
C PRO A 678 2.84 -4.43 26.80
N HIS A 679 2.87 -3.26 26.15
CA HIS A 679 2.33 -3.10 24.80
C HIS A 679 2.95 -4.08 23.79
N HIS A 680 4.26 -4.36 23.91
CA HIS A 680 4.95 -5.36 23.08
C HIS A 680 4.47 -6.81 23.31
N ALA A 681 3.81 -7.11 24.45
CA ALA A 681 3.24 -8.43 24.72
C ALA A 681 1.98 -8.70 23.90
N PHE A 682 1.22 -7.66 23.55
CA PHE A 682 0.13 -7.80 22.58
C PHE A 682 0.71 -8.13 21.20
N LEU A 683 1.70 -7.33 20.74
CA LEU A 683 2.40 -7.55 19.47
C LEU A 683 3.03 -8.96 19.34
N SER A 684 3.59 -9.50 20.42
CA SER A 684 4.22 -10.83 20.42
C SER A 684 3.23 -11.99 20.39
N VAL A 685 1.95 -11.75 20.67
CA VAL A 685 0.86 -12.74 20.49
C VAL A 685 0.33 -12.74 19.06
N LEU A 686 0.56 -11.66 18.29
CA LEU A 686 0.06 -11.52 16.92
C LEU A 686 0.84 -12.39 15.92
N LYS A 687 2.17 -12.45 16.09
CA LYS A 687 3.02 -13.41 15.36
C LYS A 687 2.88 -14.77 16.03
N ARG A 688 2.38 -15.82 15.35
CA ARG A 688 1.88 -17.03 16.02
C ARG A 688 2.87 -18.19 16.16
#